data_AF-J5KR08-F1
#
_entry.id   AF-J5KR08-F1
#
_cell.length_a   1.000
_cell.length_b   1.000
_cell.length_c   1.000
_cell.angle_alpha   90.00
_cell.angle_beta   90.00
_cell.angle_gamma   90.00
#
_symmetry.space_group_name_H-M   'P 1'
#
loop_
_entity.id
_entity.type
_entity.pdbx_description
1 polymer ?
#
loop_
_entity_poly.entity_id
_entity_poly.type
_entity_poly.pdbx_seq_one_letter_code
_entity_poly.pdbx_strand_id
1 'polypeptide(L)'
;MQKERFAKFENLPELMREYGKFADIITNDDVKADLAAKGVNNFVPPIEKIKVIAQISPEQESYTKELLDRYEVLDKKLPGYESDNYLNITNDAKKASLDMRTINPNLPDFEGSKVNLAVKNVIDEYHRYDDTKGTQIICCDLSTPKLKQKQRAQLEELKQRALRGDEEAEAKLEAKAAEGLRLDDKFSVYEDMKEKLIKQGIPENEIAFIHDYDTADAKGELFAKVNSGEVRIVFGSTQKIGTGVNIQERVSALHNIDVPWTPAALEQRQGRVERQGNKLLDEKQNFKVKVYDYATKKMLDAMNWEKIEQKRTFIAQIRKGDIAQRSAEDISDDVVDAATMKALASGNPDILKEIELAGKIKELDAEKRRFMQANINASYKMKNLQSNIDYYPKALEETRADIKAIEPRSEKENFVKIADKEYSFKDRGQAIAQILKSLPYYDGKEVRLGSYRGFEIVAQRRGGVYAFALENERSYALASIKLGEITEGLFTRFDNVLKNIPSEISRIEKRAIEDKKELVSLKKNENKGFSKEAELREAIKEHDEIIAKLKQSDANNEVILNANIAPLAALLGFKKDEDSEDGYSFDGTKAVIATLLGLGAIKMAKMKFSGDDIKRLALNANNGLKNSLARVLNITKLDKEKRGIYNVTFNKKKATYIKQDLDDVDSALIRYKRGDRRDGAKHIKIRHLTDKDQEGYVTNDELLNVGKNMREFLAKYKEPFINKRNARIYEWEDKNGVRFRLVVSNKTAGTSYTTELPRPAVSDEIITFYSDRNLNEKMTFENPILRGEK
;
A
#
# COMPACT_ATOMS: atom_id res chain seq x y z
N MET A 1 -5.90 -9.15 17.23
CA MET A 1 -6.09 -7.69 17.27
C MET A 1 -4.90 -7.08 16.54
N GLN A 2 -5.04 -6.74 15.26
CA GLN A 2 -4.01 -6.00 14.53
C GLN A 2 -3.91 -4.63 15.22
N LYS A 3 -2.74 -4.30 15.79
CA LYS A 3 -2.49 -2.94 16.28
C LYS A 3 -2.42 -2.05 15.04
N GLU A 4 -3.51 -1.35 14.73
CA GLU A 4 -3.49 -0.24 13.79
C GLU A 4 -2.51 0.80 14.36
N ARG A 5 -1.47 1.12 13.58
CA ARG A 5 -0.49 2.15 13.93
C ARG A 5 -1.12 3.52 13.64
N PHE A 6 -0.81 4.51 14.47
CA PHE A 6 -1.19 5.90 14.22
C PHE A 6 -0.58 6.35 12.88
N ALA A 7 -1.42 6.79 11.94
CA ALA A 7 -0.98 7.18 10.59
C ALA A 7 -0.92 8.71 10.41
N LYS A 8 -1.77 9.46 11.12
CA LYS A 8 -1.95 10.90 10.90
C LYS A 8 -2.49 11.59 12.14
N PHE A 9 -1.98 12.80 12.40
CA PHE A 9 -2.58 13.74 13.33
C PHE A 9 -3.51 14.67 12.55
N GLU A 10 -4.78 14.73 12.96
CA GLU A 10 -5.75 15.71 12.48
C GLU A 10 -6.00 16.77 13.56
N ASN A 11 -6.40 17.97 13.15
CA ASN A 11 -6.73 19.08 14.06
C ASN A 11 -5.53 19.53 14.92
N LEU A 12 -4.34 19.55 14.32
CA LEU A 12 -3.10 20.03 14.95
C LEU A 12 -3.22 21.46 15.54
N PRO A 13 -3.86 22.44 14.88
CA PRO A 13 -4.04 23.77 15.48
C PRO A 13 -4.80 23.73 16.80
N GLU A 14 -5.85 22.90 16.88
CA GLU A 14 -6.65 22.70 18.09
C GLU A 14 -5.84 22.00 19.18
N LEU A 15 -5.06 20.97 18.82
CA LEU A 15 -4.15 20.29 19.74
C LEU A 15 -3.11 21.25 20.33
N MET A 16 -2.49 22.08 19.49
CA MET A 16 -1.49 23.06 19.96
C MET A 16 -2.10 24.16 20.80
N ARG A 17 -3.32 24.60 20.50
CA ARG A 17 -4.04 25.54 21.35
C ARG A 17 -4.32 24.95 22.73
N GLU A 18 -4.68 23.67 22.82
CA GLU A 18 -4.84 23.00 24.11
C GLU A 18 -3.49 22.83 24.85
N TYR A 19 -2.43 22.45 24.14
CA TYR A 19 -1.09 22.33 24.70
C TYR A 19 -0.57 23.68 25.27
N GLY A 20 -0.77 24.76 24.52
CA GLY A 20 -0.39 26.12 24.92
C GLY A 20 -1.16 26.68 26.12
N LYS A 21 -2.21 25.99 26.63
CA LYS A 21 -2.88 26.41 27.88
C LYS A 21 -2.06 26.12 29.13
N PHE A 22 -1.14 25.15 29.08
CA PHE A 22 -0.38 24.71 30.24
C PHE A 22 1.14 24.61 29.99
N ALA A 23 1.60 24.88 28.78
CA ALA A 23 3.01 24.83 28.42
C ALA A 23 3.43 26.05 27.59
N ASP A 24 4.47 26.74 28.05
CA ASP A 24 5.18 27.76 27.28
C ASP A 24 6.35 27.10 26.54
N ILE A 25 6.46 27.35 25.24
CA ILE A 25 7.54 26.80 24.40
C ILE A 25 8.56 27.91 24.16
N ILE A 26 9.79 27.71 24.62
CA ILE A 26 10.94 28.55 24.30
C ILE A 26 11.87 27.73 23.41
N THR A 27 12.15 28.23 22.20
CA THR A 27 13.08 27.59 21.27
C THR A 27 14.49 28.17 21.37
N ASN A 28 15.51 27.45 20.89
CA ASN A 28 16.87 27.99 20.82
C ASN A 28 16.96 29.24 19.93
N ASP A 29 16.09 29.35 18.92
CA ASP A 29 16.01 30.54 18.08
C ASP A 29 15.54 31.75 18.91
N ASP A 30 14.55 31.55 19.80
CA ASP A 30 14.05 32.60 20.70
C ASP A 30 15.12 33.04 21.70
N VAL A 31 15.87 32.08 22.27
CA VAL A 31 17.00 32.37 23.17
C VAL A 31 18.10 33.15 22.45
N LYS A 32 18.47 32.75 21.23
CA LYS A 32 19.46 33.47 20.41
C LYS A 32 18.99 34.88 20.08
N ALA A 33 17.73 35.05 19.73
CA ALA A 33 17.15 36.36 19.43
C ALA A 33 17.15 37.29 20.66
N ASP A 34 16.76 36.79 21.83
CA ASP A 34 16.78 37.53 23.10
C ASP A 34 18.20 37.92 23.51
N LEU A 35 19.17 37.01 23.38
CA LEU A 35 20.59 37.29 23.67
C LEU A 35 21.20 38.30 22.69
N ALA A 36 20.88 38.18 21.39
CA ALA A 36 21.30 39.15 20.39
C ALA A 36 20.72 40.56 20.67
N ALA A 37 19.46 40.64 21.09
CA ALA A 37 18.84 41.90 21.51
C ALA A 37 19.52 42.52 22.75
N LYS A 38 20.13 41.70 23.60
CA LYS A 38 20.93 42.11 24.77
C LYS A 38 22.40 42.40 24.43
N GLY A 39 22.78 42.39 23.15
CA GLY A 39 24.15 42.64 22.69
C GLY A 39 25.12 41.47 22.89
N VAL A 40 24.62 40.30 23.33
CA VAL A 40 25.42 39.07 23.46
C VAL A 40 25.38 38.34 22.12
N ASN A 41 26.34 38.63 21.26
CA ASN A 41 26.58 37.87 20.03
C ASN A 41 27.46 36.64 20.33
N ASN A 42 27.36 35.59 19.52
CA ASN A 42 28.22 34.39 19.61
C ASN A 42 28.10 33.59 20.94
N PHE A 43 26.93 33.55 21.57
CA PHE A 43 26.72 32.74 22.79
C PHE A 43 26.96 31.24 22.61
N VAL A 44 26.66 30.73 21.41
CA VAL A 44 26.99 29.38 20.96
C VAL A 44 27.73 29.49 19.63
N PRO A 45 28.69 28.59 19.35
CA PRO A 45 29.43 28.67 18.10
C PRO A 45 28.49 28.37 16.91
N PRO A 46 28.56 29.13 15.82
CA PRO A 46 27.80 28.85 14.61
C PRO A 46 28.20 27.49 14.01
N ILE A 47 27.23 26.80 13.41
CA ILE A 47 27.41 25.48 12.82
C ILE A 47 27.45 25.57 11.29
N GLU A 48 28.43 24.91 10.69
CA GLU A 48 28.49 24.63 9.25
C GLU A 48 28.16 23.15 9.02
N LYS A 49 27.00 22.87 8.42
CA LYS A 49 26.60 21.49 8.07
C LYS A 49 27.17 21.10 6.72
N ILE A 50 27.92 19.99 6.69
CA ILE A 50 28.61 19.48 5.51
C ILE A 50 28.09 18.07 5.21
N LYS A 51 27.44 17.91 4.06
CA LYS A 51 26.98 16.59 3.58
C LYS A 51 28.08 15.95 2.76
N VAL A 52 28.51 14.76 3.16
CA VAL A 52 29.55 14.00 2.45
C VAL A 52 28.90 12.74 1.88
N ILE A 53 28.81 12.67 0.54
CA ILE A 53 28.19 11.55 -0.16
C ILE A 53 29.29 10.69 -0.79
N ALA A 54 29.49 9.50 -0.25
CA ALA A 54 30.40 8.48 -0.79
C ALA A 54 29.79 7.78 -2.01
N GLN A 55 30.66 7.31 -2.91
CA GLN A 55 30.22 6.44 -4.01
C GLN A 55 29.96 5.03 -3.49
N ILE A 56 29.05 4.31 -4.15
CA ILE A 56 28.77 2.91 -3.85
C ILE A 56 29.93 2.03 -4.36
N SER A 57 30.37 1.06 -3.56
CA SER A 57 31.33 0.05 -3.99
C SER A 57 30.64 -1.06 -4.82
N PRO A 58 31.37 -1.79 -5.68
CA PRO A 58 30.82 -2.94 -6.41
C PRO A 58 30.17 -3.99 -5.50
N GLU A 59 30.76 -4.22 -4.33
CA GLU A 59 30.27 -5.16 -3.32
C GLU A 59 28.97 -4.67 -2.69
N GLN A 60 28.87 -3.36 -2.40
CA GLN A 60 27.63 -2.74 -1.90
C GLN A 60 26.50 -2.84 -2.92
N GLU A 61 26.79 -2.59 -4.20
CA GLU A 61 25.80 -2.68 -5.28
C GLU A 61 25.29 -4.12 -5.44
N SER A 62 26.20 -5.11 -5.42
CA SER A 62 25.83 -6.53 -5.47
C SER A 62 24.97 -6.94 -4.27
N TYR A 63 25.37 -6.54 -3.06
CA TYR A 63 24.66 -6.90 -1.84
C TYR A 63 23.27 -6.25 -1.75
N THR A 64 23.08 -5.06 -2.32
CA THR A 64 21.77 -4.41 -2.37
C THR A 64 20.76 -5.23 -3.20
N LYS A 65 21.22 -5.91 -4.26
CA LYS A 65 20.38 -6.83 -5.05
C LYS A 65 20.02 -8.07 -4.24
N GLU A 66 20.97 -8.63 -3.50
CA GLU A 66 20.72 -9.76 -2.59
C GLU A 66 19.69 -9.41 -1.50
N LEU A 67 19.80 -8.21 -0.92
CA LEU A 67 18.86 -7.71 0.07
C LEU A 67 17.44 -7.60 -0.50
N LEU A 68 17.28 -7.18 -1.76
CA LEU A 68 15.98 -7.18 -2.46
C LEU A 68 15.44 -8.60 -2.63
N ASP A 69 16.26 -9.55 -3.07
CA ASP A 69 15.86 -10.94 -3.24
C ASP A 69 15.38 -11.55 -1.91
N ARG A 70 16.11 -11.31 -0.81
CA ARG A 70 15.72 -11.71 0.55
C ARG A 70 14.36 -11.13 0.93
N TYR A 71 14.13 -9.86 0.63
CA TYR A 71 12.85 -9.20 0.89
C TYR A 71 11.70 -9.84 0.10
N GLU A 72 11.88 -10.08 -1.21
CA GLU A 72 10.85 -10.67 -2.06
C GLU A 72 10.45 -12.08 -1.62
N VAL A 73 11.41 -12.87 -1.12
CA VAL A 73 11.14 -14.21 -0.59
C VAL A 73 10.24 -14.14 0.64
N LEU A 74 10.51 -13.22 1.57
CA LEU A 74 9.67 -13.00 2.76
C LEU A 74 8.27 -12.51 2.37
N ASP A 75 8.19 -11.53 1.49
CA ASP A 75 6.91 -10.95 1.04
C ASP A 75 6.01 -12.01 0.36
N LYS A 76 6.61 -12.89 -0.46
CA LYS A 76 5.91 -13.97 -1.16
C LYS A 76 5.75 -15.26 -0.32
N LYS A 77 6.22 -15.28 0.93
CA LYS A 77 6.23 -16.45 1.83
C LYS A 77 6.82 -17.71 1.19
N LEU A 78 7.90 -17.55 0.42
CA LEU A 78 8.56 -18.67 -0.25
C LEU A 78 9.46 -19.45 0.73
N PRO A 79 9.57 -20.79 0.60
CA PRO A 79 10.43 -21.59 1.47
C PRO A 79 11.93 -21.30 1.22
N GLY A 80 12.75 -21.29 2.27
CA GLY A 80 14.22 -21.17 2.17
C GLY A 80 14.90 -20.17 3.12
N TYR A 81 14.14 -19.30 3.80
CA TYR A 81 14.69 -18.29 4.73
C TYR A 81 13.85 -18.20 6.02
N GLU A 82 13.67 -19.33 6.70
CA GLU A 82 12.83 -19.43 7.90
C GLU A 82 13.38 -18.64 9.11
N SER A 83 14.65 -18.23 9.07
CA SER A 83 15.32 -17.41 10.09
C SER A 83 15.42 -15.92 9.76
N ASP A 84 15.07 -15.51 8.53
CA ASP A 84 15.18 -14.11 8.11
C ASP A 84 13.88 -13.34 8.40
N ASN A 85 14.02 -12.04 8.67
CA ASN A 85 12.89 -11.15 8.90
C ASN A 85 13.22 -9.74 8.42
N TYR A 86 12.21 -8.89 8.27
CA TYR A 86 12.41 -7.54 7.74
C TYR A 86 13.37 -6.67 8.57
N LEU A 87 13.45 -6.88 9.90
CA LEU A 87 14.38 -6.15 10.76
C LEU A 87 15.82 -6.61 10.52
N ASN A 88 16.06 -7.89 10.29
CA ASN A 88 17.39 -8.43 9.94
C ASN A 88 17.87 -7.84 8.62
N ILE A 89 17.03 -7.85 7.58
CA ILE A 89 17.33 -7.24 6.27
C ILE A 89 17.64 -5.76 6.42
N THR A 90 16.82 -5.03 7.19
CA THR A 90 17.03 -3.60 7.46
C THR A 90 18.36 -3.35 8.17
N ASN A 91 18.70 -4.16 9.18
CA ASN A 91 19.95 -4.05 9.91
C ASN A 91 21.18 -4.35 9.02
N ASP A 92 21.08 -5.35 8.15
CA ASP A 92 22.14 -5.68 7.19
C ASP A 92 22.33 -4.57 6.16
N ALA A 93 21.23 -3.99 5.65
CA ALA A 93 21.28 -2.82 4.78
C ALA A 93 21.98 -1.63 5.46
N LYS A 94 21.70 -1.36 6.74
CA LYS A 94 22.35 -0.30 7.52
C LYS A 94 23.85 -0.54 7.69
N LYS A 95 24.25 -1.77 8.01
CA LYS A 95 25.66 -2.20 8.11
C LYS A 95 26.40 -2.07 6.79
N ALA A 96 25.83 -2.59 5.70
CA ALA A 96 26.38 -2.46 4.36
C ALA A 96 26.53 -1.00 3.90
N SER A 97 25.59 -0.13 4.29
CA SER A 97 25.65 1.32 4.02
C SER A 97 26.78 2.01 4.78
N LEU A 98 27.14 1.49 5.95
CA LEU A 98 28.27 1.96 6.74
C LEU A 98 29.60 1.53 6.10
N ASP A 99 29.81 0.22 5.99
CA ASP A 99 30.98 -0.39 5.34
C ASP A 99 30.70 -1.88 5.08
N MET A 100 31.00 -2.41 3.89
CA MET A 100 30.75 -3.82 3.56
C MET A 100 31.54 -4.79 4.41
N ARG A 101 32.66 -4.37 4.99
CA ARG A 101 33.45 -5.21 5.91
C ARG A 101 32.70 -5.51 7.21
N THR A 102 31.68 -4.74 7.56
CA THR A 102 30.77 -5.06 8.67
C THR A 102 29.87 -6.27 8.39
N ILE A 103 29.64 -6.58 7.10
CA ILE A 103 28.96 -7.80 6.64
C ILE A 103 29.97 -8.92 6.41
N ASN A 104 31.05 -8.63 5.68
CA ASN A 104 32.12 -9.58 5.38
C ASN A 104 33.50 -8.94 5.61
N PRO A 105 34.14 -9.19 6.78
CA PRO A 105 35.42 -8.60 7.16
C PRO A 105 36.58 -8.86 6.20
N ASN A 106 36.47 -9.87 5.33
CA ASN A 106 37.53 -10.26 4.40
C ASN A 106 37.51 -9.46 3.08
N LEU A 107 36.54 -8.56 2.89
CA LEU A 107 36.48 -7.71 1.71
C LEU A 107 37.60 -6.64 1.76
N PRO A 108 38.13 -6.23 0.60
CA PRO A 108 39.12 -5.16 0.54
C PRO A 108 38.51 -3.82 1.01
N ASP A 109 39.36 -2.94 1.53
CA ASP A 109 38.97 -1.58 1.86
C ASP A 109 38.79 -0.75 0.58
N PHE A 110 37.58 -0.23 0.36
CA PHE A 110 37.27 0.58 -0.81
C PHE A 110 37.72 2.03 -0.58
N GLU A 111 38.62 2.55 -1.42
CA GLU A 111 39.18 3.91 -1.27
C GLU A 111 38.10 4.99 -1.25
N GLY A 112 37.07 4.86 -2.09
CA GLY A 112 35.93 5.77 -2.15
C GLY A 112 34.88 5.58 -1.06
N SER A 113 35.15 4.74 -0.05
CA SER A 113 34.20 4.42 1.01
C SER A 113 33.91 5.62 1.90
N LYS A 114 32.72 5.60 2.49
CA LYS A 114 32.29 6.58 3.48
C LYS A 114 33.27 6.73 4.65
N VAL A 115 33.80 5.61 5.14
CA VAL A 115 34.75 5.58 6.25
C VAL A 115 36.06 6.27 5.85
N ASN A 116 36.57 6.03 4.64
CA ASN A 116 37.81 6.66 4.16
C ASN A 116 37.66 8.17 3.92
N LEU A 117 36.54 8.61 3.37
CA LEU A 117 36.22 10.04 3.28
C LEU A 117 36.10 10.69 4.66
N ALA A 118 35.57 9.96 5.65
CA ALA A 118 35.52 10.44 7.02
C ALA A 118 36.92 10.61 7.63
N VAL A 119 37.78 9.60 7.51
CA VAL A 119 39.18 9.66 7.98
C VAL A 119 39.90 10.87 7.36
N LYS A 120 39.75 11.10 6.05
CA LYS A 120 40.35 12.25 5.37
C LYS A 120 39.91 13.59 5.99
N ASN A 121 38.61 13.77 6.18
CA ASN A 121 38.08 15.00 6.77
C ASN A 121 38.53 15.19 8.23
N VAL A 122 38.64 14.10 9.00
CA VAL A 122 39.14 14.14 10.38
C VAL A 122 40.60 14.60 10.43
N ILE A 123 41.42 14.12 9.50
CA ILE A 123 42.83 14.52 9.36
C ILE A 123 42.94 15.99 8.95
N ASP A 124 42.16 16.42 7.95
CA ASP A 124 42.14 17.80 7.47
C ASP A 124 41.77 18.78 8.61
N GLU A 125 40.81 18.40 9.43
CA GLU A 125 40.37 19.19 10.58
C GLU A 125 41.39 19.17 11.72
N TYR A 126 42.02 18.02 11.97
CA TYR A 126 43.08 17.86 12.96
C TYR A 126 44.25 18.81 12.67
N HIS A 127 44.71 18.86 11.41
CA HIS A 127 45.81 19.77 11.03
C HIS A 127 45.38 21.24 10.99
N ARG A 128 44.12 21.53 10.64
CA ARG A 128 43.61 22.91 10.61
C ARG A 128 43.66 23.60 11.97
N TYR A 129 43.43 22.86 13.04
CA TYR A 129 43.38 23.38 14.42
C TYR A 129 44.52 22.85 15.29
N ASP A 130 45.67 22.54 14.70
CA ASP A 130 46.83 22.01 15.44
C ASP A 130 47.40 23.02 16.44
N ASP A 131 47.43 24.31 16.05
CA ASP A 131 47.91 25.42 16.89
C ASP A 131 47.02 25.69 18.10
N THR A 132 45.71 25.45 17.98
CA THR A 132 44.72 25.63 19.06
C THR A 132 44.27 24.30 19.66
N LYS A 133 44.93 23.19 19.33
CA LYS A 133 44.59 21.84 19.80
C LYS A 133 43.09 21.54 19.72
N GLY A 134 42.48 21.86 18.57
CA GLY A 134 41.06 21.61 18.32
C GLY A 134 40.74 20.12 18.40
N THR A 135 39.56 19.80 18.93
CA THR A 135 39.09 18.45 19.19
C THR A 135 37.89 18.08 18.33
N GLN A 136 37.70 16.78 18.11
CA GLN A 136 36.73 16.24 17.17
C GLN A 136 35.95 15.10 17.82
N ILE A 137 34.65 15.05 17.52
CA ILE A 137 33.75 14.01 18.00
C ILE A 137 33.36 13.13 16.81
N ILE A 138 33.56 11.82 16.92
CA ILE A 138 33.15 10.84 15.91
C ILE A 138 32.02 9.99 16.48
N CYS A 139 30.83 10.11 15.89
CA CYS A 139 29.64 9.37 16.29
C CYS A 139 29.35 8.21 15.33
N CYS A 140 29.27 7.00 15.88
CA CYS A 140 28.90 5.79 15.15
C CYS A 140 28.23 4.77 16.09
N ASP A 141 26.98 4.40 15.83
CA ASP A 141 26.21 3.44 16.63
C ASP A 141 26.32 1.99 16.10
N LEU A 142 26.43 1.81 14.79
CA LEU A 142 26.32 0.50 14.14
C LEU A 142 27.56 -0.41 14.27
N SER A 143 28.70 0.13 14.70
CA SER A 143 29.99 -0.59 14.74
C SER A 143 30.79 -0.35 16.03
N THR A 144 30.09 -0.20 17.15
CA THR A 144 30.72 -0.03 18.46
C THR A 144 31.62 -1.23 18.80
N PRO A 145 32.82 -1.02 19.36
CA PRO A 145 33.69 -2.11 19.79
C PRO A 145 32.98 -3.01 20.81
N LYS A 146 33.05 -4.34 20.61
CA LYS A 146 32.51 -5.31 21.58
C LYS A 146 33.49 -5.60 22.72
N LEU A 147 34.79 -5.42 22.47
CA LEU A 147 35.88 -5.59 23.42
C LEU A 147 36.40 -4.22 23.83
N LYS A 148 36.77 -4.04 25.10
CA LYS A 148 37.50 -2.85 25.55
C LYS A 148 38.91 -2.86 24.98
N GLN A 149 39.50 -1.68 24.74
CA GLN A 149 40.84 -1.54 24.17
C GLN A 149 41.89 -2.33 24.97
N LYS A 150 41.84 -2.27 26.32
CA LYS A 150 42.77 -3.02 27.19
C LYS A 150 42.59 -4.54 27.07
N GLN A 151 41.34 -5.01 26.98
CA GLN A 151 41.06 -6.45 26.83
C GLN A 151 41.53 -6.96 25.46
N ARG A 152 41.34 -6.14 24.42
CA ARG A 152 41.80 -6.43 23.07
C ARG A 152 43.32 -6.42 22.95
N ALA A 153 44.01 -5.42 23.48
CA ALA A 153 45.47 -5.36 23.48
C ALA A 153 46.08 -6.60 24.17
N GLN A 154 45.47 -7.04 25.28
CA GLN A 154 45.86 -8.30 25.95
C GLN A 154 45.62 -9.53 25.06
N LEU A 155 44.49 -9.60 24.37
CA LEU A 155 44.19 -10.68 23.43
C LEU A 155 45.16 -10.66 22.23
N GLU A 156 45.54 -9.49 21.72
CA GLU A 156 46.48 -9.34 20.61
C GLU A 156 47.90 -9.75 21.01
N GLU A 157 48.34 -9.34 22.20
CA GLU A 157 49.60 -9.80 22.78
C GLU A 157 49.62 -11.32 22.96
N LEU A 158 48.54 -11.91 23.50
CA LEU A 158 48.39 -13.36 23.64
C LEU A 158 48.43 -14.04 22.26
N LYS A 159 47.80 -13.47 21.24
CA LYS A 159 47.82 -14.00 19.86
C LYS A 159 49.21 -13.95 19.24
N GLN A 160 49.93 -12.85 19.43
CA GLN A 160 51.31 -12.72 18.96
C GLN A 160 52.27 -13.67 19.70
N ARG A 161 52.01 -13.96 20.97
CA ARG A 161 52.77 -14.97 21.73
C ARG A 161 52.43 -16.39 21.28
N ALA A 162 51.15 -16.71 21.10
CA ALA A 162 50.71 -18.01 20.59
C ALA A 162 51.25 -18.28 19.17
N LEU A 163 51.24 -17.27 18.28
CA LEU A 163 51.87 -17.36 16.94
C LEU A 163 53.39 -17.61 16.99
N ARG A 164 54.03 -17.28 18.11
CA ARG A 164 55.45 -17.57 18.38
C ARG A 164 55.66 -18.92 19.09
N GLY A 165 54.62 -19.72 19.27
CA GLY A 165 54.68 -21.06 19.86
C GLY A 165 54.53 -21.12 21.39
N ASP A 166 53.97 -20.09 22.03
CA ASP A 166 53.72 -20.06 23.47
C ASP A 166 52.41 -20.81 23.82
N GLU A 167 52.55 -22.06 24.30
CA GLU A 167 51.43 -22.95 24.68
C GLU A 167 50.55 -22.36 25.80
N GLU A 168 51.13 -21.57 26.72
CA GLU A 168 50.37 -20.91 27.80
C GLU A 168 49.49 -19.78 27.24
N ALA A 169 50.00 -19.05 26.25
CA ALA A 169 49.24 -18.02 25.56
C ALA A 169 48.12 -18.62 24.70
N GLU A 170 48.34 -19.78 24.09
CA GLU A 170 47.34 -20.52 23.31
C GLU A 170 46.18 -21.02 24.20
N ALA A 171 46.49 -21.64 25.34
CA ALA A 171 45.49 -22.06 26.32
C ALA A 171 44.67 -20.88 26.88
N LYS A 172 45.31 -19.73 27.13
CA LYS A 172 44.62 -18.50 27.56
C LYS A 172 43.71 -17.92 26.49
N LEU A 173 44.11 -18.04 25.22
CA LEU A 173 43.27 -17.64 24.07
C LEU A 173 42.05 -18.52 23.94
N GLU A 174 42.21 -19.84 24.08
CA GLU A 174 41.11 -20.80 24.01
C GLU A 174 40.11 -20.61 25.16
N ALA A 175 40.61 -20.37 26.38
CA ALA A 175 39.78 -20.05 27.54
C ALA A 175 38.97 -18.76 27.34
N LYS A 176 39.60 -17.67 26.89
CA LYS A 176 38.89 -16.41 26.58
C LYS A 176 37.90 -16.58 25.43
N ALA A 177 38.23 -17.38 24.43
CA ALA A 177 37.32 -17.68 23.33
C ALA A 177 36.08 -18.47 23.80
N ALA A 178 36.22 -19.38 24.77
CA ALA A 178 35.11 -20.10 25.40
C ALA A 178 34.21 -19.18 26.25
N GLU A 179 34.77 -18.12 26.83
CA GLU A 179 34.01 -17.04 27.49
C GLU A 179 33.32 -16.07 26.50
N GLY A 180 33.42 -16.33 25.19
CA GLY A 180 32.83 -15.50 24.14
C GLY A 180 33.65 -14.24 23.81
N LEU A 181 34.89 -14.15 24.27
CA LEU A 181 35.83 -13.06 23.99
C LEU A 181 36.83 -13.50 22.91
N ARG A 182 36.45 -13.38 21.64
CA ARG A 182 37.30 -13.73 20.48
C ARG A 182 37.85 -12.48 19.80
N LEU A 183 39.10 -12.54 19.36
CA LEU A 183 39.75 -11.47 18.58
C LEU A 183 39.20 -11.37 17.15
N ASP A 184 38.73 -12.51 16.66
CA ASP A 184 38.14 -12.79 15.36
C ASP A 184 36.69 -12.28 15.24
N ASP A 185 36.13 -11.67 16.28
CA ASP A 185 34.77 -11.14 16.28
C ASP A 185 34.66 -9.75 15.62
N LYS A 186 34.55 -9.79 14.29
CA LYS A 186 33.92 -8.78 13.41
C LYS A 186 34.66 -7.44 13.28
N PHE A 187 34.81 -7.01 12.03
CA PHE A 187 35.30 -5.68 11.66
C PHE A 187 34.60 -4.56 12.47
N SER A 188 35.40 -3.66 13.03
CA SER A 188 34.92 -2.46 13.70
C SER A 188 35.43 -1.21 12.99
N VAL A 189 34.51 -0.32 12.63
CA VAL A 189 34.81 0.97 12.00
C VAL A 189 35.62 1.87 12.92
N TYR A 190 35.42 1.79 14.24
CA TYR A 190 36.18 2.58 15.22
C TYR A 190 37.67 2.29 15.11
N GLU A 191 38.00 1.01 15.00
CA GLU A 191 39.36 0.51 15.05
C GLU A 191 40.04 0.67 13.69
N ASP A 192 39.33 0.38 12.60
CA ASP A 192 39.77 0.67 11.25
C ASP A 192 40.09 2.16 11.05
N MET A 193 39.23 3.06 11.54
CA MET A 193 39.51 4.50 11.51
C MET A 193 40.71 4.86 12.38
N LYS A 194 40.80 4.36 13.61
CA LYS A 194 41.94 4.62 14.51
C LYS A 194 43.27 4.20 13.87
N GLU A 195 43.34 2.99 13.32
CA GLU A 195 44.54 2.49 12.63
C GLU A 195 44.93 3.38 11.44
N LYS A 196 43.95 3.84 10.66
CA LYS A 196 44.19 4.75 9.53
C LYS A 196 44.68 6.13 9.99
N LEU A 197 44.12 6.67 11.06
CA LEU A 197 44.53 7.95 11.64
C LEU A 197 45.98 7.87 12.16
N ILE A 198 46.35 6.78 12.85
CA ILE A 198 47.72 6.55 13.33
C ILE A 198 48.70 6.40 12.16
N LYS A 199 48.34 5.64 11.13
CA LYS A 199 49.15 5.50 9.90
C LYS A 199 49.40 6.84 9.20
N GLN A 200 48.49 7.79 9.36
CA GLN A 200 48.60 9.15 8.81
C GLN A 200 49.30 10.14 9.75
N GLY A 201 49.86 9.65 10.87
CA GLY A 201 50.73 10.42 11.77
C GLY A 201 50.03 11.03 12.99
N ILE A 202 48.76 10.71 13.26
CA ILE A 202 48.10 11.17 14.48
C ILE A 202 48.58 10.30 15.67
N PRO A 203 49.07 10.91 16.77
CA PRO A 203 49.53 10.15 17.93
C PRO A 203 48.40 9.33 18.56
N GLU A 204 48.68 8.07 18.94
CA GLU A 204 47.67 7.18 19.52
C GLU A 204 47.07 7.73 20.82
N ASN A 205 47.87 8.43 21.63
CA ASN A 205 47.43 9.03 22.89
C ASN A 205 46.44 10.20 22.71
N GLU A 206 46.33 10.75 21.50
CA GLU A 206 45.36 11.81 21.18
C GLU A 206 44.01 11.25 20.71
N ILE A 207 43.87 9.93 20.61
CA ILE A 207 42.66 9.23 20.17
C ILE A 207 42.09 8.40 21.32
N ALA A 208 40.80 8.58 21.65
CA ALA A 208 40.14 7.82 22.71
C ALA A 208 38.77 7.29 22.31
N PHE A 209 38.38 6.14 22.87
CA PHE A 209 37.03 5.62 22.77
C PHE A 209 36.30 5.82 24.10
N ILE A 210 35.16 6.49 24.08
CA ILE A 210 34.37 6.73 25.30
C ILE A 210 33.89 5.42 25.97
N HIS A 211 33.86 4.32 25.21
CA HIS A 211 33.44 3.00 25.65
C HIS A 211 34.43 2.34 26.63
N ASP A 212 35.69 2.78 26.65
CA ASP A 212 36.69 2.28 27.58
C ASP A 212 36.58 2.90 28.99
N TYR A 213 35.80 3.98 29.11
CA TYR A 213 35.61 4.76 30.34
C TYR A 213 34.20 4.53 30.90
N ASP A 214 34.04 3.51 31.74
CA ASP A 214 32.72 3.11 32.24
C ASP A 214 32.29 3.78 33.55
N THR A 215 33.22 4.28 34.36
CA THR A 215 32.91 4.98 35.61
C THR A 215 32.74 6.48 35.38
N ALA A 216 31.98 7.15 36.27
CA ALA A 216 31.79 8.60 36.20
C ALA A 216 33.13 9.35 36.29
N ASP A 217 34.01 8.92 37.18
CA ASP A 217 35.34 9.53 37.37
C ASP A 217 36.23 9.38 36.13
N ALA A 218 36.28 8.18 35.55
CA ALA A 218 37.07 7.92 34.34
C ALA A 218 36.55 8.74 33.15
N LYS A 219 35.23 8.89 33.02
CA LYS A 219 34.64 9.78 32.01
C LYS A 219 34.98 11.24 32.28
N GLY A 220 34.95 11.68 33.54
CA GLY A 220 35.36 13.02 33.94
C GLY A 220 36.81 13.32 33.54
N GLU A 221 37.72 12.37 33.75
CA GLU A 221 39.12 12.47 33.31
C GLU A 221 39.23 12.59 31.79
N LEU A 222 38.53 11.73 31.03
CA LEU A 222 38.49 11.85 29.58
C LEU A 222 37.95 13.22 29.15
N PHE A 223 36.89 13.72 29.78
CA PHE A 223 36.31 15.01 29.43
C PHE A 223 37.29 16.17 29.66
N ALA A 224 38.03 16.13 30.76
CA ALA A 224 39.08 17.10 31.03
C ALA A 224 40.19 17.04 29.97
N LYS A 225 40.63 15.85 29.57
CA LYS A 225 41.63 15.63 28.51
C LYS A 225 41.16 16.12 27.13
N VAL A 226 39.87 16.01 26.85
CA VAL A 226 39.29 16.52 25.59
C VAL A 226 39.18 18.04 25.62
N ASN A 227 38.74 18.62 26.73
CA ASN A 227 38.65 20.07 26.86
C ASN A 227 40.03 20.75 26.87
N SER A 228 41.07 20.07 27.37
CA SER A 228 42.45 20.56 27.32
C SER A 228 43.10 20.42 25.95
N GLY A 229 42.58 19.52 25.09
CA GLY A 229 43.19 19.18 23.79
C GLY A 229 44.30 18.13 23.88
N GLU A 230 44.45 17.44 25.02
CA GLU A 230 45.32 16.26 25.16
C GLU A 230 44.78 15.06 24.39
N VAL A 231 43.45 14.90 24.38
CA VAL A 231 42.73 13.97 23.50
C VAL A 231 41.98 14.79 22.47
N ARG A 232 42.36 14.65 21.20
CA ARG A 232 41.82 15.47 20.10
C ARG A 232 40.78 14.74 19.27
N ILE A 233 40.70 13.42 19.35
CA ILE A 233 39.70 12.64 18.62
C ILE A 233 39.01 11.70 19.59
N VAL A 234 37.70 11.85 19.75
CA VAL A 234 36.89 10.96 20.60
C VAL A 234 35.85 10.25 19.78
N PHE A 235 35.87 8.93 19.83
CA PHE A 235 34.82 8.11 19.27
C PHE A 235 33.78 7.73 20.32
N GLY A 236 32.51 7.68 19.93
CA GLY A 236 31.47 7.13 20.77
C GLY A 236 30.09 7.00 20.15
N SER A 237 29.28 6.13 20.74
CA SER A 237 27.88 5.98 20.35
C SER A 237 27.02 7.13 20.83
N THR A 238 25.87 7.32 20.19
CA THR A 238 24.85 8.29 20.60
C THR A 238 24.44 8.10 22.04
N GLN A 239 24.38 6.87 22.54
CA GLN A 239 24.01 6.62 23.93
C GLN A 239 25.09 7.11 24.91
N LYS A 240 26.37 6.91 24.59
CA LYS A 240 27.48 7.28 25.48
C LYS A 240 27.83 8.77 25.38
N ILE A 241 27.62 9.40 24.22
CA ILE A 241 27.89 10.83 24.00
C ILE A 241 26.63 11.71 24.22
N GLY A 242 25.42 11.16 24.03
CA GLY A 242 24.16 11.89 23.95
C GLY A 242 23.60 12.45 25.26
N THR A 243 24.05 12.00 26.44
CA THR A 243 23.59 12.56 27.72
C THR A 243 24.74 12.89 28.68
N GLY A 244 24.70 14.08 29.29
CA GLY A 244 25.58 14.46 30.41
C GLY A 244 27.07 14.69 30.10
N VAL A 245 27.47 14.78 28.83
CA VAL A 245 28.88 14.96 28.43
C VAL A 245 29.20 16.46 28.24
N ASN A 246 30.27 16.94 28.87
CA ASN A 246 30.71 18.34 28.87
C ASN A 246 32.12 18.45 28.26
N ILE A 247 32.23 18.33 26.93
CA ILE A 247 33.50 18.28 26.17
C ILE A 247 33.64 19.39 25.13
N GLN A 248 32.85 20.46 25.22
CA GLN A 248 32.67 21.46 24.16
C GLN A 248 33.78 22.51 24.04
N GLU A 249 34.72 22.59 24.99
CA GLU A 249 35.61 23.77 25.12
C GLU A 249 36.52 23.98 23.91
N ARG A 250 36.90 22.90 23.20
CA ARG A 250 37.80 22.96 22.03
C ARG A 250 37.25 22.22 20.81
N VAL A 251 35.95 21.91 20.76
CA VAL A 251 35.40 21.09 19.67
C VAL A 251 35.35 21.90 18.38
N SER A 252 36.06 21.44 17.35
CA SER A 252 36.08 22.04 16.01
C SER A 252 35.18 21.31 15.02
N ALA A 253 34.98 20.00 15.20
CA ALA A 253 34.10 19.22 14.34
C ALA A 253 33.36 18.06 15.03
N LEU A 254 32.20 17.72 14.47
CA LEU A 254 31.39 16.54 14.78
C LEU A 254 31.17 15.73 13.50
N HIS A 255 31.48 14.43 13.54
CA HIS A 255 31.37 13.51 12.41
C HIS A 255 30.29 12.47 12.70
N ASN A 256 29.15 12.56 12.01
CA ASN A 256 28.08 11.57 12.04
C ASN A 256 28.33 10.50 10.97
N ILE A 257 29.07 9.46 11.32
CA ILE A 257 29.44 8.38 10.38
C ILE A 257 28.21 7.56 9.98
N ASP A 258 27.28 7.38 10.92
CA ASP A 258 25.99 6.76 10.69
C ASP A 258 24.82 7.64 11.11
N VAL A 259 23.66 7.27 10.57
CA VAL A 259 22.42 7.98 10.79
C VAL A 259 21.78 7.49 12.08
N PRO A 260 21.54 8.36 13.08
CA PRO A 260 20.82 7.96 14.29
C PRO A 260 19.37 7.59 13.97
N TRP A 261 18.67 6.90 14.86
CA TRP A 261 17.29 6.48 14.60
C TRP A 261 16.24 7.59 14.74
N THR A 262 16.51 8.61 15.57
CA THR A 262 15.52 9.65 15.91
C THR A 262 16.10 11.06 15.78
N PRO A 263 15.27 12.07 15.46
CA PRO A 263 15.70 13.47 15.48
C PRO A 263 16.25 13.91 16.83
N ALA A 264 15.68 13.42 17.94
CA ALA A 264 16.16 13.72 19.29
C ALA A 264 17.59 13.22 19.52
N ALA A 265 17.93 12.03 19.02
CA ALA A 265 19.29 11.50 19.09
C ALA A 265 20.28 12.38 18.30
N LEU A 266 19.88 12.85 17.11
CA LEU A 266 20.69 13.79 16.32
C LEU A 266 20.87 15.16 17.02
N GLU A 267 19.79 15.70 17.59
CA GLU A 267 19.79 16.94 18.39
C GLU A 267 20.70 16.78 19.62
N GLN A 268 20.70 15.62 20.28
CA GLN A 268 21.62 15.31 21.37
C GLN A 268 23.08 15.24 20.95
N ARG A 269 23.40 14.65 19.79
CA ARG A 269 24.76 14.67 19.22
C ARG A 269 25.21 16.11 18.94
N GLN A 270 24.34 16.91 18.30
CA GLN A 270 24.60 18.32 17.98
C GLN A 270 24.69 19.21 19.22
N GLY A 271 23.98 18.89 20.31
CA GLY A 271 24.06 19.61 21.58
C GLY A 271 25.41 19.54 22.30
N ARG A 272 26.41 18.85 21.74
CA ARG A 272 27.82 18.91 22.17
C ARG A 272 28.64 19.97 21.47
N VAL A 273 28.20 20.37 20.28
CA VAL A 273 28.84 21.41 19.48
C VAL A 273 28.08 22.73 19.58
N GLU A 274 26.75 22.69 19.57
CA GLU A 274 25.89 23.86 19.74
C GLU A 274 25.74 24.22 21.23
N ARG A 275 26.85 24.55 21.87
CA ARG A 275 26.90 24.78 23.31
C ARG A 275 27.85 25.93 23.66
N GLN A 276 27.50 26.67 24.71
CA GLN A 276 28.32 27.76 25.25
C GLN A 276 29.66 27.25 25.81
N GLY A 277 30.66 28.12 25.82
CA GLY A 277 31.98 27.86 26.41
C GLY A 277 33.01 27.23 25.47
N ASN A 278 32.75 27.23 24.15
CA ASN A 278 33.75 26.85 23.17
C ASN A 278 34.77 27.98 22.97
N LYS A 279 36.02 27.73 23.39
CA LYS A 279 37.15 28.69 23.37
C LYS A 279 37.62 29.03 21.96
N LEU A 280 37.41 28.15 20.98
CA LEU A 280 37.82 28.39 19.59
C LEU A 280 37.09 29.59 18.97
N LEU A 281 35.95 29.98 19.53
CA LEU A 281 35.19 31.16 19.12
C LEU A 281 35.94 32.47 19.35
N ASP A 282 36.75 32.51 20.40
CA ASP A 282 37.60 33.65 20.76
C ASP A 282 39.01 33.52 20.15
N GLU A 283 39.53 32.28 20.05
CA GLU A 283 40.87 31.99 19.54
C GLU A 283 40.99 32.07 18.00
N LYS A 284 39.87 31.90 17.25
CA LYS A 284 39.88 31.84 15.78
C LYS A 284 38.82 32.75 15.14
N GLN A 285 39.26 33.63 14.25
CA GLN A 285 38.36 34.48 13.48
C GLN A 285 37.48 33.64 12.53
N ASN A 286 36.19 33.99 12.43
CA ASN A 286 35.20 33.30 11.59
C ASN A 286 35.04 31.80 11.91
N PHE A 287 35.34 31.40 13.14
CA PHE A 287 35.17 30.02 13.58
C PHE A 287 33.72 29.56 13.45
N LYS A 288 33.56 28.38 12.87
CA LYS A 288 32.31 27.62 12.82
C LYS A 288 32.63 26.18 13.15
N VAL A 289 31.82 25.56 14.00
CA VAL A 289 31.94 24.13 14.23
C VAL A 289 31.40 23.39 13.02
N LYS A 290 32.19 22.47 12.47
CA LYS A 290 31.80 21.69 11.29
C LYS A 290 31.05 20.44 11.72
N VAL A 291 29.85 20.24 11.17
CA VAL A 291 29.06 19.02 11.39
C VAL A 291 29.01 18.25 10.07
N TYR A 292 29.75 17.15 10.02
CA TYR A 292 29.83 16.28 8.85
C TYR A 292 28.79 15.16 8.95
N ASP A 293 27.85 15.14 8.01
CA ASP A 293 26.85 14.09 7.86
C ASP A 293 27.24 13.22 6.66
N TYR A 294 27.61 11.96 6.94
CA TYR A 294 28.09 11.04 5.93
C TYR A 294 26.98 10.11 5.43
N ALA A 295 26.93 9.88 4.12
CA ALA A 295 26.01 8.96 3.48
C ALA A 295 26.66 8.25 2.29
N THR A 296 26.18 7.07 1.93
CA THR A 296 26.59 6.35 0.72
C THR A 296 25.49 6.47 -0.34
N LYS A 297 25.87 6.85 -1.56
CA LYS A 297 24.91 7.02 -2.66
C LYS A 297 24.18 5.70 -2.93
N LYS A 298 22.87 5.76 -3.18
CA LYS A 298 21.99 4.59 -3.46
C LYS A 298 21.90 3.57 -2.31
N MET A 299 22.30 3.94 -1.10
CA MET A 299 22.21 3.08 0.09
C MET A 299 21.19 3.65 1.10
N LEU A 300 20.88 2.86 2.14
CA LEU A 300 19.79 3.15 3.08
C LEU A 300 20.06 4.37 3.96
N ASP A 301 21.32 4.74 4.18
CA ASP A 301 21.68 5.92 4.97
C ASP A 301 21.26 7.24 4.33
N ALA A 302 21.41 7.41 3.01
CA ALA A 302 20.94 8.61 2.30
C ALA A 302 19.44 8.85 2.51
N MET A 303 18.65 7.78 2.48
CA MET A 303 17.20 7.83 2.74
C MET A 303 16.87 8.10 4.20
N ASN A 304 17.63 7.51 5.14
CA ASN A 304 17.40 7.73 6.56
C ASN A 304 17.66 9.20 6.95
N TRP A 305 18.66 9.85 6.34
CA TRP A 305 18.91 11.28 6.54
C TRP A 305 17.71 12.14 6.11
N GLU A 306 17.09 11.82 4.97
CA GLU A 306 15.89 12.51 4.50
C GLU A 306 14.71 12.31 5.45
N LYS A 307 14.44 11.07 5.87
CA LYS A 307 13.38 10.74 6.83
C LYS A 307 13.56 11.47 8.16
N ILE A 308 14.80 11.59 8.66
CA ILE A 308 15.07 12.33 9.90
C ILE A 308 14.84 13.82 9.71
N GLU A 309 15.24 14.40 8.58
CA GLU A 309 15.03 15.83 8.33
C GLU A 309 13.54 16.17 8.20
N GLN A 310 12.75 15.31 7.55
CA GLN A 310 11.29 15.43 7.50
C GLN A 310 10.69 15.40 8.90
N LYS A 311 11.08 14.42 9.74
CA LYS A 311 10.63 14.33 11.14
C LYS A 311 11.06 15.55 11.97
N ARG A 312 12.27 16.05 11.77
CA ARG A 312 12.78 17.24 12.47
C ARG A 312 12.00 18.49 12.09
N THR A 313 11.69 18.64 10.80
CA THR A 313 10.87 19.74 10.27
C THR A 313 9.47 19.70 10.87
N PHE A 314 8.84 18.52 10.91
CA PHE A 314 7.54 18.32 11.53
C PHE A 314 7.53 18.71 13.02
N ILE A 315 8.52 18.23 13.80
CA ILE A 315 8.66 18.59 15.22
C ILE A 315 8.85 20.10 15.39
N ALA A 316 9.64 20.75 14.52
CA ALA A 316 9.86 22.19 14.57
C ALA A 316 8.58 22.98 14.28
N GLN A 317 7.77 22.54 13.32
CA GLN A 317 6.47 23.16 13.00
C GLN A 317 5.50 23.06 14.17
N ILE A 318 5.42 21.88 14.81
CA ILE A 318 4.64 21.71 16.05
C ILE A 318 5.14 22.66 17.14
N ARG A 319 6.46 22.72 17.39
CA ARG A 319 7.03 23.59 18.43
C ARG A 319 6.77 25.09 18.18
N LYS A 320 6.82 25.55 16.93
CA LYS A 320 6.60 26.96 16.58
C LYS A 320 5.12 27.38 16.58
N GLY A 321 4.18 26.42 16.64
CA GLY A 321 2.73 26.71 16.63
C GLY A 321 2.20 27.26 15.30
N ASP A 322 3.05 27.42 14.29
CA ASP A 322 2.71 27.91 12.97
C ASP A 322 2.20 26.77 12.08
N ILE A 323 0.99 26.31 12.40
CA ILE A 323 0.38 25.16 11.73
C ILE A 323 -0.57 25.66 10.64
N ALA A 324 -0.01 25.98 9.47
CA ALA A 324 -0.81 26.19 8.26
C ALA A 324 -1.50 24.89 7.78
N GLN A 325 -0.99 23.72 8.17
CA GLN A 325 -1.50 22.41 7.76
C GLN A 325 -2.37 21.75 8.85
N ARG A 326 -3.68 21.58 8.60
CA ARG A 326 -4.62 20.96 9.57
C ARG A 326 -4.36 19.47 9.84
N SER A 327 -3.48 18.85 9.08
CA SER A 327 -3.10 17.46 9.26
C SER A 327 -1.62 17.27 9.02
N ALA A 328 -0.99 16.38 9.79
CA ALA A 328 0.37 15.94 9.55
C ALA A 328 0.46 14.42 9.64
N GLU A 329 1.21 13.84 8.72
CA GLU A 329 1.42 12.40 8.63
C GLU A 329 2.60 12.00 9.51
N ASP A 330 2.39 10.98 10.35
CA ASP A 330 3.50 10.38 11.09
C ASP A 330 4.22 9.44 10.12
N ILE A 331 5.47 9.74 9.81
CA ILE A 331 6.33 8.86 9.02
C ILE A 331 6.76 7.72 9.97
N SER A 332 5.88 6.74 10.15
CA SER A 332 6.22 5.52 10.88
C SER A 332 7.21 4.73 10.03
N ASP A 333 8.35 4.32 10.58
CA ASP A 333 9.25 3.43 9.85
C ASP A 333 10.20 2.67 10.77
N ASP A 334 9.83 1.41 11.08
CA ASP A 334 10.73 0.46 11.74
C ASP A 334 11.25 -0.60 10.76
N VAL A 335 10.62 -0.73 9.59
CA VAL A 335 10.89 -1.78 8.61
C VAL A 335 10.94 -1.14 7.23
N VAL A 336 12.06 -1.34 6.54
CA VAL A 336 12.20 -0.96 5.13
C VAL A 336 11.14 -1.70 4.32
N ASP A 337 10.22 -0.98 3.71
CA ASP A 337 9.14 -1.55 2.91
C ASP A 337 9.62 -1.98 1.50
N ALA A 338 8.73 -2.65 0.77
CA ALA A 338 9.03 -3.16 -0.57
C ALA A 338 9.44 -2.04 -1.54
N ALA A 339 8.86 -0.85 -1.36
CA ALA A 339 9.16 0.34 -2.13
C ALA A 339 10.60 0.79 -1.92
N THR A 340 11.00 0.90 -0.65
CA THR A 340 12.33 1.30 -0.26
C THR A 340 13.37 0.28 -0.70
N MET A 341 13.13 -1.02 -0.52
CA MET A 341 14.07 -2.05 -0.99
C MET A 341 14.27 -2.01 -2.51
N LYS A 342 13.21 -1.76 -3.28
CA LYS A 342 13.30 -1.61 -4.75
C LYS A 342 14.02 -0.34 -5.17
N ALA A 343 13.79 0.77 -4.47
CA ALA A 343 14.48 2.03 -4.72
C ALA A 343 15.98 1.93 -4.39
N LEU A 344 16.34 1.22 -3.32
CA LEU A 344 17.73 0.91 -3.00
C LEU A 344 18.39 0.08 -4.10
N ALA A 345 17.77 -1.04 -4.49
CA ALA A 345 18.34 -1.95 -5.49
C ALA A 345 18.44 -1.34 -6.90
N SER A 346 17.47 -0.51 -7.29
CA SER A 346 17.52 0.25 -8.55
C SER A 346 18.41 1.49 -8.45
N GLY A 347 18.64 2.00 -7.25
CA GLY A 347 19.29 3.27 -6.99
C GLY A 347 18.53 4.48 -7.54
N ASN A 348 17.21 4.36 -7.74
CA ASN A 348 16.37 5.43 -8.27
C ASN A 348 15.33 5.89 -7.23
N PRO A 349 15.47 7.10 -6.66
CA PRO A 349 14.53 7.63 -5.66
C PRO A 349 13.13 7.88 -6.22
N ASP A 350 12.98 8.02 -7.54
CA ASP A 350 11.69 8.21 -8.20
C ASP A 350 10.73 7.02 -7.97
N ILE A 351 11.26 5.81 -7.68
CA ILE A 351 10.43 4.62 -7.39
C ILE A 351 9.66 4.76 -6.08
N LEU A 352 10.27 5.35 -5.05
CA LEU A 352 9.60 5.60 -3.78
C LEU A 352 8.46 6.59 -3.95
N LYS A 353 8.78 7.69 -4.63
CA LYS A 353 7.83 8.77 -4.86
C LYS A 353 6.66 8.31 -5.74
N GLU A 354 6.90 7.39 -6.69
CA GLU A 354 5.85 6.70 -7.43
C GLU A 354 4.91 5.92 -6.51
N ILE A 355 5.45 5.13 -5.59
CA ILE A 355 4.66 4.28 -4.69
C ILE A 355 3.87 5.12 -3.68
N GLU A 356 4.48 6.17 -3.14
CA GLU A 356 3.80 7.14 -2.27
C GLU A 356 2.63 7.82 -3.00
N LEU A 357 2.87 8.35 -4.20
CA LEU A 357 1.84 9.00 -5.00
C LEU A 357 0.74 8.03 -5.43
N ALA A 358 1.08 6.79 -5.79
CA ALA A 358 0.11 5.75 -6.12
C ALA A 358 -0.78 5.41 -4.91
N GLY A 359 -0.21 5.34 -3.72
CA GLY A 359 -0.94 5.19 -2.46
C GLY A 359 -1.90 6.36 -2.21
N LYS A 360 -1.40 7.59 -2.32
CA LYS A 360 -2.19 8.82 -2.14
C LYS A 360 -3.34 8.91 -3.14
N ILE A 361 -3.11 8.61 -4.41
CA ILE A 361 -4.14 8.59 -5.46
C ILE A 361 -5.22 7.57 -5.11
N LYS A 362 -4.83 6.35 -4.69
CA LYS A 362 -5.78 5.29 -4.33
C LYS A 362 -6.70 5.72 -3.17
N GLU A 363 -6.16 6.40 -2.17
CA GLU A 363 -6.92 6.92 -1.05
C GLU A 363 -7.90 8.02 -1.48
N LEU A 364 -7.40 9.02 -2.20
CA LEU A 364 -8.20 10.14 -2.70
C LEU A 364 -9.31 9.67 -3.66
N ASP A 365 -9.04 8.69 -4.52
CA ASP A 365 -10.04 8.06 -5.38
C ASP A 365 -11.11 7.30 -4.58
N ALA A 366 -10.72 6.61 -3.50
CA ALA A 366 -11.67 5.94 -2.61
C ALA A 366 -12.57 6.95 -1.87
N GLU A 367 -12.02 8.09 -1.45
CA GLU A 367 -12.77 9.20 -0.85
C GLU A 367 -13.74 9.82 -1.87
N LYS A 368 -13.28 10.09 -3.09
CA LYS A 368 -14.10 10.60 -4.19
C LYS A 368 -15.25 9.66 -4.54
N ARG A 369 -15.00 8.34 -4.59
CA ARG A 369 -16.07 7.34 -4.80
C ARG A 369 -17.12 7.37 -3.69
N ARG A 370 -16.70 7.43 -2.42
CA ARG A 370 -17.62 7.53 -1.27
C ARG A 370 -18.47 8.80 -1.36
N PHE A 371 -17.83 9.91 -1.70
CA PHE A 371 -18.52 11.19 -1.91
C PHE A 371 -19.55 11.11 -3.04
N MET A 372 -19.19 10.54 -4.20
CA MET A 372 -20.11 10.37 -5.33
C MET A 372 -21.29 9.48 -4.96
N GLN A 373 -21.06 8.37 -4.25
CA GLN A 373 -22.13 7.49 -3.79
C GLN A 373 -23.06 8.21 -2.80
N ALA A 374 -22.52 9.00 -1.88
CA ALA A 374 -23.30 9.81 -0.96
C ALA A 374 -24.20 10.81 -1.70
N ASN A 375 -23.68 11.48 -2.74
CA ASN A 375 -24.46 12.40 -3.57
C ASN A 375 -25.56 11.70 -4.37
N ILE A 376 -25.28 10.52 -4.92
CA ILE A 376 -26.28 9.70 -5.61
C ILE A 376 -27.41 9.30 -4.65
N ASN A 377 -27.06 8.78 -3.47
CA ASN A 377 -28.03 8.40 -2.44
C ASN A 377 -28.86 9.61 -1.98
N ALA A 378 -28.22 10.77 -1.80
CA ALA A 378 -28.90 12.02 -1.45
C ALA A 378 -29.87 12.44 -2.55
N SER A 379 -29.47 12.34 -3.82
CA SER A 379 -30.32 12.69 -4.98
C SER A 379 -31.56 11.79 -5.07
N TYR A 380 -31.41 10.47 -4.88
CA TYR A 380 -32.55 9.55 -4.81
C TYR A 380 -33.47 9.86 -3.63
N LYS A 381 -32.88 10.14 -2.46
CA LYS A 381 -33.65 10.52 -1.27
C LYS A 381 -34.42 11.82 -1.50
N MET A 382 -33.81 12.83 -2.10
CA MET A 382 -34.45 14.09 -2.44
C MET A 382 -35.62 13.90 -3.41
N LYS A 383 -35.46 13.05 -4.42
CA LYS A 383 -36.56 12.70 -5.35
C LYS A 383 -37.72 12.03 -4.61
N ASN A 384 -37.43 11.08 -3.72
CA ASN A 384 -38.46 10.38 -2.95
C ASN A 384 -39.19 11.33 -1.98
N LEU A 385 -38.46 12.18 -1.26
CA LEU A 385 -39.03 13.20 -0.39
C LEU A 385 -39.91 14.17 -1.18
N GLN A 386 -39.48 14.61 -2.36
CA GLN A 386 -40.28 15.48 -3.22
C GLN A 386 -41.59 14.79 -3.64
N SER A 387 -41.53 13.54 -4.11
CA SER A 387 -42.73 12.77 -4.44
C SER A 387 -43.70 12.62 -3.26
N ASN A 388 -43.19 12.38 -2.05
CA ASN A 388 -44.02 12.32 -0.84
C ASN A 388 -44.71 13.66 -0.56
N ILE A 389 -43.94 14.76 -0.65
CA ILE A 389 -44.44 16.12 -0.42
C ILE A 389 -45.55 16.48 -1.41
N ASP A 390 -45.39 16.09 -2.67
CA ASP A 390 -46.38 16.33 -3.72
C ASP A 390 -47.63 15.46 -3.53
N TYR A 391 -47.49 14.29 -2.91
CA TYR A 391 -48.62 13.39 -2.60
C TYR A 391 -49.41 13.81 -1.36
N TYR A 392 -48.79 14.42 -0.35
CA TYR A 392 -49.45 14.74 0.93
C TYR A 392 -50.74 15.58 0.82
N PRO A 393 -50.85 16.61 -0.04
CA PRO A 393 -52.10 17.35 -0.21
C PRO A 393 -53.26 16.46 -0.65
N LYS A 394 -53.03 15.60 -1.66
CA LYS A 394 -54.01 14.63 -2.14
C LYS A 394 -54.39 13.64 -1.04
N ALA A 395 -53.38 13.11 -0.35
CA ALA A 395 -53.57 12.22 0.79
C ALA A 395 -54.44 12.83 1.90
N LEU A 396 -54.28 14.12 2.21
CA LEU A 396 -55.10 14.82 3.21
C LEU A 396 -56.54 15.03 2.73
N GLU A 397 -56.72 15.32 1.44
CA GLU A 397 -58.05 15.46 0.82
C GLU A 397 -58.82 14.14 0.86
N GLU A 398 -58.20 13.04 0.41
CA GLU A 398 -58.75 11.68 0.45
C GLU A 398 -59.10 11.27 1.89
N THR A 399 -58.21 11.50 2.87
CA THR A 399 -58.49 11.19 4.28
C THR A 399 -59.63 12.03 4.85
N ARG A 400 -59.77 13.31 4.46
CA ARG A 400 -60.90 14.15 4.89
C ARG A 400 -62.22 13.68 4.29
N ALA A 401 -62.22 13.19 3.06
CA ALA A 401 -63.39 12.57 2.44
C ALA A 401 -63.77 11.28 3.18
N ASP A 402 -62.79 10.42 3.48
CA ASP A 402 -63.00 9.19 4.25
C ASP A 402 -63.61 9.45 5.63
N ILE A 403 -63.14 10.46 6.37
CA ILE A 403 -63.71 10.82 7.68
C ILE A 403 -65.20 11.18 7.56
N LYS A 404 -65.60 11.86 6.49
CA LYS A 404 -67.01 12.21 6.24
C LYS A 404 -67.84 10.99 5.83
N ALA A 405 -67.22 10.00 5.21
CA ALA A 405 -67.87 8.76 4.77
C ALA A 405 -68.08 7.74 5.91
N ILE A 406 -67.48 7.94 7.09
CA ILE A 406 -67.68 7.07 8.25
C ILE A 406 -69.13 7.15 8.72
N GLU A 407 -69.89 6.09 8.50
CA GLU A 407 -71.27 6.00 8.95
C GLU A 407 -71.35 5.81 10.48
N PRO A 408 -72.28 6.49 11.19
CA PRO A 408 -72.44 6.40 12.63
C PRO A 408 -73.02 5.05 13.05
N ARG A 409 -72.86 4.76 14.35
CA ARG A 409 -73.35 3.52 14.93
C ARG A 409 -74.89 3.45 14.89
N SER A 410 -75.49 2.46 14.24
CA SER A 410 -76.97 2.31 14.14
C SER A 410 -77.47 0.94 14.60
N GLU A 411 -78.75 0.80 14.96
CA GLU A 411 -79.35 -0.49 15.34
C GLU A 411 -79.44 -1.50 14.17
N LYS A 412 -79.24 -1.06 12.92
CA LYS A 412 -79.10 -1.93 11.73
C LYS A 412 -77.70 -2.55 11.58
N GLU A 413 -76.76 -2.23 12.48
CA GLU A 413 -75.39 -2.78 12.51
C GLU A 413 -75.27 -4.26 12.85
N ASN A 414 -76.39 -4.93 13.09
CA ASN A 414 -76.38 -6.37 13.08
C ASN A 414 -76.12 -6.90 11.68
N PHE A 415 -76.10 -6.11 10.60
CA PHE A 415 -75.97 -6.63 9.23
C PHE A 415 -74.73 -6.09 8.48
N VAL A 416 -73.83 -6.98 8.06
CA VAL A 416 -72.76 -6.66 7.10
C VAL A 416 -73.22 -7.11 5.72
N LYS A 417 -73.11 -6.24 4.71
CA LYS A 417 -73.45 -6.61 3.34
C LYS A 417 -72.25 -7.35 2.74
N ILE A 418 -72.34 -8.67 2.73
CA ILE A 418 -71.28 -9.55 2.24
C ILE A 418 -71.84 -10.30 1.02
N ALA A 419 -71.20 -10.18 -0.14
CA ALA A 419 -71.66 -10.80 -1.40
C ALA A 419 -73.18 -10.60 -1.68
N ASP A 420 -73.67 -9.38 -1.49
CA ASP A 420 -75.07 -8.95 -1.64
C ASP A 420 -76.11 -9.56 -0.68
N LYS A 421 -75.67 -10.17 0.43
CA LYS A 421 -76.53 -10.61 1.53
C LYS A 421 -76.19 -9.93 2.85
N GLU A 422 -77.21 -9.68 3.66
CA GLU A 422 -77.10 -9.07 4.99
C GLU A 422 -76.92 -10.16 6.07
N TYR A 423 -75.85 -10.08 6.87
CA TYR A 423 -75.50 -11.08 7.89
C TYR A 423 -75.52 -10.54 9.31
N SER A 424 -76.25 -11.24 10.21
CA SER A 424 -76.42 -10.90 11.64
C SER A 424 -75.09 -10.70 12.41
N PHE A 425 -75.11 -9.95 13.52
CA PHE A 425 -73.94 -9.69 14.36
C PHE A 425 -73.29 -10.96 14.91
N LYS A 426 -74.02 -12.07 15.01
CA LYS A 426 -73.45 -13.34 15.50
C LYS A 426 -72.79 -14.17 14.39
N ASP A 427 -73.15 -13.91 13.13
CA ASP A 427 -72.84 -14.79 12.00
C ASP A 427 -71.85 -14.15 11.01
N ARG A 428 -71.60 -12.84 11.10
CA ARG A 428 -70.77 -12.06 10.16
C ARG A 428 -69.30 -12.51 10.10
N GLY A 429 -68.68 -12.88 11.22
CA GLY A 429 -67.32 -13.43 11.22
C GLY A 429 -67.22 -14.77 10.51
N GLN A 430 -68.21 -15.64 10.72
CA GLN A 430 -68.29 -16.96 10.08
C GLN A 430 -68.58 -16.84 8.59
N ALA A 431 -69.40 -15.86 8.18
CA ALA A 431 -69.69 -15.58 6.77
C ALA A 431 -68.43 -15.17 5.98
N ILE A 432 -67.59 -14.28 6.54
CA ILE A 432 -66.30 -13.93 5.94
C ILE A 432 -65.39 -15.16 5.83
N ALA A 433 -65.26 -15.95 6.90
CA ALA A 433 -64.44 -17.16 6.89
C ALA A 433 -64.92 -18.19 5.86
N GLN A 434 -66.25 -18.35 5.70
CA GLN A 434 -66.84 -19.26 4.72
C GLN A 434 -66.59 -18.81 3.28
N ILE A 435 -66.69 -17.51 3.00
CA ILE A 435 -66.39 -16.95 1.69
C ILE A 435 -64.91 -17.14 1.36
N LEU A 436 -64.02 -16.78 2.28
CA LEU A 436 -62.58 -16.98 2.11
C LEU A 436 -62.21 -18.45 1.95
N LYS A 437 -62.96 -19.38 2.56
CA LYS A 437 -62.80 -20.83 2.38
C LYS A 437 -63.32 -21.35 1.04
N SER A 438 -64.37 -20.72 0.48
CA SER A 438 -64.98 -21.08 -0.81
C SER A 438 -64.20 -20.59 -2.03
N LEU A 439 -63.26 -19.66 -1.83
CA LEU A 439 -62.47 -19.10 -2.90
C LEU A 439 -61.32 -20.03 -3.29
N PRO A 440 -61.00 -20.10 -4.60
CA PRO A 440 -59.92 -20.95 -5.07
C PRO A 440 -58.56 -20.49 -4.50
N TYR A 441 -57.67 -21.46 -4.31
CA TYR A 441 -56.41 -21.34 -3.56
C TYR A 441 -55.34 -20.52 -4.33
N TYR A 442 -55.56 -19.22 -4.50
CA TYR A 442 -54.61 -18.30 -5.14
C TYR A 442 -54.04 -17.31 -4.12
N ASP A 443 -52.71 -17.27 -3.98
CA ASP A 443 -52.02 -16.32 -3.10
C ASP A 443 -51.87 -14.95 -3.78
N GLY A 444 -52.09 -13.86 -3.05
CA GLY A 444 -51.90 -12.49 -3.56
C GLY A 444 -53.08 -11.86 -4.32
N LYS A 445 -54.19 -12.57 -4.60
CA LYS A 445 -55.38 -11.94 -5.20
C LYS A 445 -56.24 -11.25 -4.13
N GLU A 446 -56.62 -10.01 -4.39
CA GLU A 446 -57.55 -9.26 -3.54
C GLU A 446 -58.99 -9.72 -3.77
N VAL A 447 -59.71 -9.85 -2.67
CA VAL A 447 -61.10 -10.29 -2.62
C VAL A 447 -61.89 -9.22 -1.90
N ARG A 448 -62.90 -8.69 -2.60
CA ARG A 448 -63.87 -7.75 -2.06
C ARG A 448 -64.96 -8.53 -1.35
N LEU A 449 -65.03 -8.37 -0.03
CA LEU A 449 -65.89 -9.18 0.82
C LEU A 449 -67.25 -8.54 1.05
N GLY A 450 -67.31 -7.21 1.08
CA GLY A 450 -68.53 -6.49 1.42
C GLY A 450 -68.29 -5.05 1.83
N SER A 451 -69.34 -4.36 2.28
CA SER A 451 -69.23 -3.01 2.84
C SER A 451 -69.48 -2.99 4.36
N TYR A 452 -68.77 -2.10 5.05
CA TYR A 452 -68.85 -1.89 6.49
C TYR A 452 -68.64 -0.41 6.81
N ARG A 453 -69.70 0.24 7.33
CA ARG A 453 -69.72 1.64 7.79
C ARG A 453 -69.19 2.66 6.77
N GLY A 454 -69.58 2.50 5.51
CA GLY A 454 -69.14 3.32 4.38
C GLY A 454 -67.83 2.86 3.69
N PHE A 455 -67.18 1.79 4.14
CA PHE A 455 -65.91 1.28 3.59
C PHE A 455 -66.06 -0.11 3.01
N GLU A 456 -65.31 -0.43 1.97
CA GLU A 456 -65.22 -1.77 1.38
C GLU A 456 -64.22 -2.63 2.16
N ILE A 457 -64.65 -3.81 2.59
CA ILE A 457 -63.78 -4.81 3.22
C ILE A 457 -63.06 -5.58 2.12
N VAL A 458 -61.74 -5.45 2.08
CA VAL A 458 -60.88 -6.20 1.17
C VAL A 458 -60.02 -7.17 1.96
N ALA A 459 -59.86 -8.39 1.43
CA ALA A 459 -58.96 -9.38 1.98
C ALA A 459 -58.02 -9.90 0.90
N GLN A 460 -56.74 -10.01 1.25
CA GLN A 460 -55.72 -10.59 0.41
C GLN A 460 -55.05 -11.74 1.14
N ARG A 461 -54.98 -12.90 0.49
CA ARG A 461 -54.21 -14.02 1.02
C ARG A 461 -52.72 -13.76 0.87
N ARG A 462 -51.95 -13.99 1.94
CA ARG A 462 -50.48 -13.94 1.96
C ARG A 462 -49.92 -15.09 2.78
N GLY A 463 -49.33 -16.11 2.16
CA GLY A 463 -48.55 -17.13 2.88
C GLY A 463 -49.34 -17.89 3.96
N GLY A 464 -50.63 -18.14 3.74
CA GLY A 464 -51.50 -18.89 4.67
C GLY A 464 -52.25 -18.05 5.71
N VAL A 465 -52.04 -16.73 5.73
CA VAL A 465 -52.86 -15.75 6.48
C VAL A 465 -53.62 -14.84 5.53
N TYR A 466 -54.62 -14.13 6.04
CA TYR A 466 -55.39 -13.12 5.31
C TYR A 466 -55.05 -11.74 5.86
N ALA A 467 -54.51 -10.87 5.00
CA ALA A 467 -54.37 -9.44 5.26
C ALA A 467 -55.68 -8.76 4.90
N PHE A 468 -56.27 -8.02 5.85
CA PHE A 468 -57.50 -7.26 5.63
C PHE A 468 -57.19 -5.79 5.43
N ALA A 469 -58.02 -5.09 4.66
CA ALA A 469 -58.02 -3.64 4.55
C ALA A 469 -59.48 -3.13 4.53
N LEU A 470 -59.66 -1.91 5.01
CA LEU A 470 -60.87 -1.13 4.73
C LEU A 470 -60.52 -0.11 3.64
N GLU A 471 -61.25 -0.14 2.53
CA GLU A 471 -60.97 0.71 1.37
C GLU A 471 -62.12 1.69 1.11
N ASN A 472 -61.75 2.93 0.84
CA ASN A 472 -62.60 3.94 0.25
C ASN A 472 -61.72 4.83 -0.67
N GLU A 473 -61.59 6.13 -0.42
CA GLU A 473 -60.61 6.95 -1.16
C GLU A 473 -59.17 6.51 -0.84
N ARG A 474 -58.96 5.95 0.36
CA ARG A 474 -57.71 5.31 0.78
C ARG A 474 -57.94 3.88 1.25
N SER A 475 -56.85 3.12 1.25
CA SER A 475 -56.79 1.76 1.81
C SER A 475 -56.14 1.78 3.20
N TYR A 476 -56.85 1.27 4.20
CA TYR A 476 -56.42 1.18 5.59
C TYR A 476 -56.15 -0.29 5.94
N ALA A 477 -54.89 -0.70 5.86
CA ALA A 477 -54.49 -2.08 6.11
C ALA A 477 -54.54 -2.46 7.60
N LEU A 478 -54.93 -3.71 7.86
CA LEU A 478 -54.96 -4.36 9.16
C LEU A 478 -53.89 -5.46 9.24
N ALA A 479 -53.57 -5.87 10.47
CA ALA A 479 -52.71 -7.02 10.72
C ALA A 479 -53.30 -8.31 10.12
N SER A 480 -52.44 -9.17 9.58
CA SER A 480 -52.85 -10.45 8.99
C SER A 480 -53.40 -11.44 10.03
N ILE A 481 -54.45 -12.19 9.67
CA ILE A 481 -55.17 -13.11 10.57
C ILE A 481 -55.29 -14.48 9.90
N LYS A 482 -55.16 -15.57 10.68
CA LYS A 482 -55.38 -16.93 10.16
C LYS A 482 -56.87 -17.19 9.93
N LEU A 483 -57.21 -18.02 8.95
CA LEU A 483 -58.60 -18.34 8.60
C LEU A 483 -59.45 -18.81 9.81
N GLY A 484 -58.87 -19.64 10.69
CA GLY A 484 -59.55 -20.15 11.89
C GLY A 484 -59.67 -19.14 13.05
N GLU A 485 -59.02 -17.99 12.95
CA GLU A 485 -59.04 -16.92 13.96
C GLU A 485 -59.98 -15.76 13.56
N ILE A 486 -60.60 -15.85 12.37
CA ILE A 486 -61.58 -14.86 11.91
C ILE A 486 -62.87 -15.08 12.69
N THR A 487 -63.13 -14.15 13.61
CA THR A 487 -64.28 -14.14 14.51
C THR A 487 -64.87 -12.73 14.57
N GLU A 488 -65.86 -12.53 15.43
CA GLU A 488 -66.44 -11.22 15.73
C GLU A 488 -65.41 -10.14 16.11
N GLY A 489 -64.28 -10.53 16.69
CA GLY A 489 -63.19 -9.61 17.05
C GLY A 489 -62.56 -8.87 15.87
N LEU A 490 -62.75 -9.33 14.62
CA LEU A 490 -62.30 -8.63 13.41
C LEU A 490 -63.02 -7.29 13.24
N PHE A 491 -64.31 -7.22 13.52
CA PHE A 491 -65.10 -5.99 13.39
C PHE A 491 -64.72 -4.97 14.47
N THR A 492 -64.37 -5.42 15.68
CA THR A 492 -63.75 -4.54 16.68
C THR A 492 -62.44 -3.93 16.17
N ARG A 493 -61.66 -4.67 15.36
CA ARG A 493 -60.45 -4.11 14.72
C ARG A 493 -60.81 -3.11 13.62
N PHE A 494 -61.86 -3.37 12.83
CA PHE A 494 -62.38 -2.39 11.86
C PHE A 494 -62.84 -1.10 12.55
N ASP A 495 -63.61 -1.20 13.63
CA ASP A 495 -64.02 -0.04 14.44
C ASP A 495 -62.83 0.73 14.98
N ASN A 496 -61.81 0.04 15.47
CA ASN A 496 -60.57 0.68 15.94
C ASN A 496 -59.83 1.39 14.80
N VAL A 497 -59.82 0.83 13.58
CA VAL A 497 -59.23 1.49 12.41
C VAL A 497 -60.02 2.76 12.09
N LEU A 498 -61.34 2.66 11.92
CA LEU A 498 -62.21 3.80 11.60
C LEU A 498 -62.10 4.92 12.65
N LYS A 499 -62.06 4.57 13.94
CA LYS A 499 -61.86 5.51 15.05
C LYS A 499 -60.53 6.25 14.97
N ASN A 500 -59.50 5.63 14.39
CA ASN A 500 -58.16 6.19 14.29
C ASN A 500 -57.92 6.99 13.00
N ILE A 501 -58.77 6.87 11.96
CA ILE A 501 -58.65 7.64 10.71
C ILE A 501 -58.49 9.15 10.96
N PRO A 502 -59.25 9.80 11.86
CA PRO A 502 -59.04 11.22 12.17
C PRO A 502 -57.62 11.57 12.63
N SER A 503 -56.94 10.66 13.33
CA SER A 503 -55.56 10.87 13.79
C SER A 503 -54.52 10.77 12.67
N GLU A 504 -54.89 10.18 11.51
CA GLU A 504 -54.01 10.11 10.34
C GLU A 504 -53.76 11.48 9.72
N ILE A 505 -54.70 12.43 9.83
CA ILE A 505 -54.49 13.83 9.38
C ILE A 505 -53.25 14.42 10.06
N SER A 506 -53.19 14.38 11.40
CA SER A 506 -52.06 14.91 12.15
C SER A 506 -50.75 14.18 11.85
N ARG A 507 -50.81 12.87 11.56
CA ARG A 507 -49.63 12.09 11.16
C ARG A 507 -49.11 12.51 9.78
N ILE A 508 -49.99 12.68 8.81
CA ILE A 508 -49.65 13.12 7.46
C ILE A 508 -49.10 14.55 7.49
N GLU A 509 -49.74 15.47 8.22
CA GLU A 509 -49.26 16.85 8.38
C GLU A 509 -47.88 16.91 9.03
N LYS A 510 -47.65 16.12 10.09
CA LYS A 510 -46.35 16.03 10.74
C LYS A 510 -45.27 15.52 9.78
N ARG A 511 -45.53 14.43 9.06
CA ARG A 511 -44.60 13.90 8.04
C ARG A 511 -44.34 14.90 6.93
N ALA A 512 -45.35 15.63 6.47
CA ALA A 512 -45.19 16.66 5.46
C ALA A 512 -44.25 17.78 5.90
N ILE A 513 -44.28 18.17 7.18
CA ILE A 513 -43.36 19.16 7.75
C ILE A 513 -41.94 18.58 7.86
N GLU A 514 -41.81 17.35 8.34
CA GLU A 514 -40.52 16.66 8.51
C GLU A 514 -39.82 16.44 7.16
N ASP A 515 -40.51 15.87 6.18
CA ASP A 515 -39.98 15.62 4.84
C ASP A 515 -39.58 16.94 4.13
N LYS A 516 -40.38 18.01 4.29
CA LYS A 516 -40.03 19.36 3.77
C LYS A 516 -38.75 19.91 4.41
N LYS A 517 -38.61 19.80 5.74
CA LYS A 517 -37.40 20.24 6.45
C LYS A 517 -36.17 19.47 5.99
N GLU A 518 -36.30 18.15 5.86
CA GLU A 518 -35.20 17.30 5.40
C GLU A 518 -34.80 17.61 3.96
N LEU A 519 -35.78 17.80 3.06
CA LEU A 519 -35.51 18.18 1.67
C LEU A 519 -34.75 19.51 1.56
N VAL A 520 -35.14 20.53 2.34
CA VAL A 520 -34.43 21.83 2.37
C VAL A 520 -33.00 21.65 2.87
N SER A 521 -32.78 20.82 3.90
CA SER A 521 -31.44 20.51 4.41
C SER A 521 -30.56 19.84 3.35
N LEU A 522 -31.10 18.85 2.62
CA LEU A 522 -30.38 18.16 1.55
C LEU A 522 -30.07 19.10 0.37
N LYS A 523 -31.03 19.96 -0.04
CA LYS A 523 -30.83 20.98 -1.07
C LYS A 523 -29.71 21.99 -0.74
N LYS A 524 -29.52 22.33 0.54
CA LYS A 524 -28.41 23.22 0.96
C LYS A 524 -27.01 22.63 0.72
N ASN A 525 -26.91 21.30 0.66
CA ASN A 525 -25.65 20.59 0.43
C ASN A 525 -25.54 20.07 -1.01
N GLU A 526 -26.55 20.31 -1.83
CA GLU A 526 -26.55 20.00 -3.26
C GLU A 526 -25.49 20.87 -3.97
N ASN A 527 -24.74 20.26 -4.89
CA ASN A 527 -23.68 20.91 -5.69
C ASN A 527 -22.39 21.32 -4.96
N LYS A 528 -22.17 20.93 -3.71
CA LYS A 528 -20.80 20.96 -3.17
C LYS A 528 -19.96 19.97 -4.00
N GLY A 529 -18.82 20.41 -4.52
CA GLY A 529 -17.87 19.52 -5.21
C GLY A 529 -17.07 18.68 -4.21
N PHE A 530 -16.34 17.68 -4.71
CA PHE A 530 -15.37 16.97 -3.88
C PHE A 530 -14.26 17.95 -3.46
N SER A 531 -14.09 18.16 -2.16
CA SER A 531 -13.19 19.18 -1.61
C SER A 531 -11.73 18.99 -1.99
N LYS A 532 -11.28 17.74 -2.17
CA LYS A 532 -9.89 17.38 -2.52
C LYS A 532 -9.70 17.10 -4.02
N GLU A 533 -10.59 17.59 -4.88
CA GLU A 533 -10.48 17.38 -6.34
C GLU A 533 -9.17 17.96 -6.92
N ALA A 534 -8.71 19.11 -6.42
CA ALA A 534 -7.45 19.71 -6.85
C ALA A 534 -6.24 18.86 -6.42
N GLU A 535 -6.24 18.40 -5.16
CA GLU A 535 -5.18 17.55 -4.60
C GLU A 535 -5.06 16.22 -5.36
N LEU A 536 -6.19 15.59 -5.69
CA LEU A 536 -6.20 14.36 -6.50
C LEU A 536 -5.62 14.59 -7.90
N ARG A 537 -5.95 15.72 -8.55
CA ARG A 537 -5.41 16.04 -9.88
C ARG A 537 -3.92 16.30 -9.86
N GLU A 538 -3.45 17.02 -8.84
CA GLU A 538 -2.04 17.31 -8.66
C GLU A 538 -1.24 16.03 -8.40
N ALA A 539 -1.73 15.17 -7.50
CA ALA A 539 -1.10 13.87 -7.23
C ALA A 539 -1.02 12.98 -8.48
N ILE A 540 -2.08 12.91 -9.29
CA ILE A 540 -2.07 12.17 -10.57
C ILE A 540 -1.04 12.76 -11.54
N LYS A 541 -1.02 14.09 -11.67
CA LYS A 541 -0.07 14.76 -12.57
C LYS A 541 1.37 14.47 -12.17
N GLU A 542 1.69 14.60 -10.88
CA GLU A 542 3.03 14.33 -10.36
C GLU A 542 3.42 12.85 -10.52
N HIS A 543 2.47 11.92 -10.31
CA HIS A 543 2.67 10.49 -10.55
C HIS A 543 3.00 10.20 -12.01
N ASP A 544 2.25 10.77 -12.95
CA ASP A 544 2.46 10.62 -14.38
C ASP A 544 3.85 11.15 -14.82
N GLU A 545 4.28 12.29 -14.28
CA GLU A 545 5.60 12.87 -14.53
C GLU A 545 6.74 11.95 -14.05
N ILE A 546 6.56 11.32 -12.88
CA ILE A 546 7.54 10.37 -12.33
C ILE A 546 7.60 9.09 -13.13
N ILE A 547 6.45 8.54 -13.50
CA ILE A 547 6.36 7.38 -14.37
C ILE A 547 7.06 7.63 -15.72
N ALA A 548 6.93 8.85 -16.28
CA ALA A 548 7.62 9.23 -17.50
C ALA A 548 9.16 9.24 -17.32
N LYS A 549 9.67 9.72 -16.18
CA LYS A 549 11.11 9.70 -15.86
C LYS A 549 11.63 8.27 -15.70
N LEU A 550 10.89 7.41 -14.99
CA LEU A 550 11.28 6.00 -14.77
C LEU A 550 11.44 5.25 -16.09
N LYS A 551 10.52 5.43 -17.04
CA LYS A 551 10.60 4.83 -18.39
C LYS A 551 11.85 5.23 -19.16
N GLN A 552 12.26 6.50 -19.07
CA GLN A 552 13.46 6.99 -19.76
C GLN A 552 14.74 6.41 -19.15
N SER A 553 14.76 6.22 -17.83
CA SER A 553 15.88 5.59 -17.12
C SER A 553 16.06 4.11 -17.50
N ASP A 554 14.96 3.35 -17.59
CA ASP A 554 15.00 1.93 -17.94
C ASP A 554 15.49 1.71 -19.39
N ALA A 555 15.02 2.54 -20.32
CA ALA A 555 15.46 2.49 -21.72
C ALA A 555 16.97 2.77 -21.88
N ASN A 556 17.53 3.70 -21.09
CA ASN A 556 18.96 4.01 -21.13
C ASN A 556 19.82 2.89 -20.53
N ASN A 557 19.33 2.19 -19.49
CA ASN A 557 20.04 1.07 -18.89
C ASN A 557 20.07 -0.18 -19.80
N GLU A 558 18.99 -0.46 -20.54
CA GLU A 558 18.98 -1.53 -21.56
C GLU A 558 20.00 -1.27 -22.68
N VAL A 559 20.13 -0.02 -23.13
CA VAL A 559 21.11 0.35 -24.17
C VAL A 559 22.55 0.19 -23.68
N ILE A 560 22.85 0.54 -22.43
CA ILE A 560 24.20 0.41 -21.84
C ILE A 560 24.59 -1.06 -21.60
N LEU A 561 23.65 -1.90 -21.14
CA LEU A 561 23.87 -3.35 -20.98
C LEU A 561 24.16 -4.03 -22.31
N ASN A 562 23.40 -3.69 -23.36
CA ASN A 562 23.63 -4.23 -24.71
C ASN A 562 24.94 -3.73 -25.33
N ALA A 563 25.36 -2.49 -25.01
CA ALA A 563 26.61 -1.92 -25.50
C ALA A 563 27.87 -2.53 -24.85
N ASN A 564 27.79 -3.10 -23.64
CA ASN A 564 28.94 -3.73 -22.96
C ASN A 564 29.16 -5.20 -23.32
N ILE A 565 28.18 -5.87 -23.94
CA ILE A 565 28.30 -7.27 -24.37
C ILE A 565 29.09 -7.39 -25.68
N ALA A 566 28.90 -6.45 -26.61
CA ALA A 566 29.54 -6.48 -27.93
C ALA A 566 31.09 -6.32 -27.89
N PRO A 567 31.69 -5.43 -27.06
CA PRO A 567 33.14 -5.29 -26.95
C PRO A 567 33.81 -6.51 -26.30
N LEU A 568 33.15 -7.14 -25.33
CA LEU A 568 33.68 -8.31 -24.61
C LEU A 568 33.74 -9.55 -25.52
N ALA A 569 32.74 -9.73 -26.38
CA ALA A 569 32.71 -10.80 -27.38
C ALA A 569 33.76 -10.60 -28.49
N ALA A 570 34.03 -9.34 -28.87
CA ALA A 570 35.06 -9.01 -29.86
C ALA A 570 36.50 -9.19 -29.30
N LEU A 571 36.74 -8.84 -28.04
CA LEU A 571 38.05 -8.98 -27.37
C LEU A 571 38.49 -10.45 -27.24
N LEU A 572 37.54 -11.38 -27.18
CA LEU A 572 37.77 -12.82 -27.06
C LEU A 572 37.84 -13.56 -28.41
N GLY A 573 37.78 -12.84 -29.53
CA GLY A 573 38.10 -13.37 -30.86
C GLY A 573 37.00 -14.21 -31.53
N PHE A 574 35.75 -14.14 -31.07
CA PHE A 574 34.65 -14.92 -31.66
C PHE A 574 33.97 -14.15 -32.80
N LYS A 575 33.82 -14.82 -33.95
CA LYS A 575 33.10 -14.27 -35.11
C LYS A 575 31.59 -14.43 -34.93
N LYS A 576 30.87 -13.42 -35.40
CA LYS A 576 29.41 -13.38 -35.45
C LYS A 576 28.92 -14.43 -36.45
N ASP A 577 28.02 -15.31 -36.04
CA ASP A 577 27.34 -16.25 -36.95
C ASP A 577 26.09 -15.57 -37.49
N GLU A 578 26.05 -15.32 -38.80
CA GLU A 578 25.00 -14.51 -39.45
C GLU A 578 23.62 -15.21 -39.48
N ASP A 579 23.56 -16.52 -39.20
CA ASP A 579 22.33 -17.34 -39.27
C ASP A 579 21.69 -17.64 -37.89
N SER A 580 22.15 -17.01 -36.81
CA SER A 580 21.55 -17.16 -35.47
C SER A 580 20.84 -15.86 -35.04
N GLU A 581 19.61 -15.95 -34.52
CA GLU A 581 18.83 -14.76 -34.07
C GLU A 581 19.59 -13.90 -33.03
N ASP A 582 20.53 -14.51 -32.29
CA ASP A 582 21.30 -13.88 -31.21
C ASP A 582 22.79 -13.62 -31.58
N GLY A 583 23.25 -14.04 -32.77
CA GLY A 583 24.55 -13.72 -33.34
C GLY A 583 25.79 -14.49 -32.86
N TYR A 584 25.67 -15.53 -32.00
CA TYR A 584 26.81 -16.32 -31.50
C TYR A 584 26.52 -17.82 -31.38
N SER A 585 27.52 -18.69 -31.64
CA SER A 585 27.36 -20.16 -31.63
C SER A 585 27.21 -20.77 -30.23
N PHE A 586 26.62 -21.96 -30.16
CA PHE A 586 26.31 -22.73 -28.92
C PHE A 586 27.51 -23.00 -28.00
N ASP A 587 28.74 -22.97 -28.53
CA ASP A 587 29.96 -23.08 -27.72
C ASP A 587 30.36 -21.76 -27.04
N GLY A 588 29.92 -20.61 -27.57
CA GLY A 588 30.06 -19.30 -26.91
C GLY A 588 29.23 -19.20 -25.63
N THR A 589 28.05 -19.82 -25.59
CA THR A 589 27.17 -19.86 -24.41
C THR A 589 27.80 -20.64 -23.25
N LYS A 590 28.58 -21.69 -23.52
CA LYS A 590 29.31 -22.46 -22.49
C LYS A 590 30.40 -21.64 -21.81
N ALA A 591 31.06 -20.74 -22.55
CA ALA A 591 32.11 -19.89 -22.01
C ALA A 591 31.54 -18.80 -21.08
N VAL A 592 30.42 -18.19 -21.45
CA VAL A 592 29.70 -17.20 -20.62
C VAL A 592 29.26 -17.82 -19.28
N ILE A 593 28.77 -19.07 -19.32
CA ILE A 593 28.40 -19.83 -18.13
C ILE A 593 29.62 -20.13 -17.24
N ALA A 594 30.79 -20.42 -17.83
CA ALA A 594 32.01 -20.69 -17.08
C ALA A 594 32.56 -19.44 -16.37
N THR A 595 32.47 -18.26 -17.00
CA THR A 595 32.86 -16.97 -16.39
C THR A 595 31.91 -16.58 -15.24
N LEU A 596 30.61 -16.84 -15.39
CA LEU A 596 29.61 -16.60 -14.34
C LEU A 596 29.74 -17.55 -13.13
N LEU A 597 30.43 -18.69 -13.28
CA LEU A 597 30.62 -19.71 -12.25
C LEU A 597 31.99 -19.68 -11.55
N GLY A 598 32.91 -18.80 -11.96
CA GLY A 598 34.22 -18.63 -11.29
C GLY A 598 35.16 -19.85 -11.35
N LEU A 599 34.96 -20.77 -12.30
CA LEU A 599 35.79 -21.97 -12.43
C LEU A 599 36.99 -21.69 -13.35
N GLY A 600 38.21 -21.79 -12.80
CA GLY A 600 39.45 -21.59 -13.56
C GLY A 600 39.56 -22.50 -14.79
N ALA A 601 39.91 -21.90 -15.94
CA ALA A 601 39.90 -22.51 -17.27
C ALA A 601 40.68 -23.84 -17.41
N ILE A 602 41.68 -24.08 -16.57
CA ILE A 602 42.61 -25.21 -16.68
C ILE A 602 41.97 -26.53 -16.19
N LYS A 603 40.96 -26.48 -15.31
CA LYS A 603 40.37 -27.69 -14.72
C LYS A 603 39.32 -28.38 -15.62
N MET A 604 38.74 -27.65 -16.57
CA MET A 604 37.62 -28.13 -17.42
C MET A 604 38.03 -28.69 -18.79
N ALA A 605 39.23 -28.39 -19.29
CA ALA A 605 39.71 -28.93 -20.57
C ALA A 605 39.83 -30.48 -20.59
N LYS A 606 39.71 -31.14 -19.43
CA LYS A 606 39.79 -32.60 -19.26
C LYS A 606 38.47 -33.31 -18.95
N MET A 607 37.34 -32.60 -18.81
CA MET A 607 36.05 -33.22 -18.49
C MET A 607 35.03 -33.06 -19.62
N LYS A 608 34.54 -34.19 -20.15
CA LYS A 608 33.39 -34.22 -21.05
C LYS A 608 32.11 -34.29 -20.22
N PHE A 609 31.30 -33.23 -20.25
CA PHE A 609 29.97 -33.25 -19.65
C PHE A 609 28.91 -33.55 -20.72
N SER A 610 27.96 -34.42 -20.40
CA SER A 610 26.77 -34.66 -21.22
C SER A 610 25.71 -33.58 -20.98
N GLY A 611 24.72 -33.47 -21.87
CA GLY A 611 23.61 -32.52 -21.72
C GLY A 611 22.79 -32.70 -20.43
N ASP A 612 22.78 -33.90 -19.86
CA ASP A 612 22.09 -34.18 -18.60
C ASP A 612 22.93 -33.82 -17.36
N ASP A 613 24.26 -33.83 -17.46
CA ASP A 613 25.15 -33.36 -16.39
C ASP A 613 25.02 -31.83 -16.20
N ILE A 614 24.85 -31.10 -17.31
CA ILE A 614 24.61 -29.65 -17.31
C ILE A 614 23.24 -29.32 -16.69
N LYS A 615 22.20 -30.12 -16.97
CA LYS A 615 20.88 -29.97 -16.33
C LYS A 615 20.94 -30.22 -14.82
N ARG A 616 21.71 -31.21 -14.38
CA ARG A 616 21.91 -31.50 -12.94
C ARG A 616 22.69 -30.41 -12.22
N LEU A 617 23.73 -29.86 -12.86
CA LEU A 617 24.47 -28.70 -12.34
C LEU A 617 23.59 -27.45 -12.26
N ALA A 618 22.71 -27.21 -13.24
CA ALA A 618 21.75 -26.11 -13.23
C ALA A 618 20.65 -26.28 -12.16
N LEU A 619 20.24 -27.51 -11.85
CA LEU A 619 19.29 -27.82 -10.78
C LEU A 619 19.85 -27.59 -9.38
N ASN A 620 21.16 -27.76 -9.20
CA ASN A 620 21.86 -27.62 -7.92
C ASN A 620 22.51 -26.24 -7.68
N ALA A 621 22.43 -25.31 -8.64
CA ALA A 621 22.94 -23.94 -8.49
C ALA A 621 21.97 -23.05 -7.68
N ASN A 622 22.55 -22.09 -6.94
CA ASN A 622 21.82 -21.14 -6.10
C ASN A 622 20.83 -20.29 -6.93
N ASN A 623 19.68 -19.93 -6.36
CA ASN A 623 18.50 -19.44 -7.11
C ASN A 623 18.74 -18.18 -7.97
N GLY A 624 19.70 -17.33 -7.61
CA GLY A 624 20.10 -16.17 -8.42
C GLY A 624 20.75 -16.56 -9.76
N LEU A 625 21.51 -17.66 -9.80
CA LEU A 625 22.16 -18.14 -11.01
C LEU A 625 21.16 -18.80 -11.97
N LYS A 626 20.13 -19.49 -11.44
CA LYS A 626 19.04 -20.10 -12.23
C LYS A 626 18.28 -19.07 -13.07
N ASN A 627 18.02 -17.89 -12.50
CA ASN A 627 17.29 -16.83 -13.21
C ASN A 627 18.14 -16.15 -14.29
N SER A 628 19.45 -16.01 -14.07
CA SER A 628 20.39 -15.47 -15.06
C SER A 628 20.64 -16.46 -16.20
N LEU A 629 20.82 -17.76 -15.89
CA LEU A 629 20.95 -18.82 -16.90
C LEU A 629 19.67 -19.02 -17.72
N ALA A 630 18.49 -18.89 -17.12
CA ALA A 630 17.20 -18.99 -17.84
C ALA A 630 16.99 -17.85 -18.85
N ARG A 631 17.56 -16.66 -18.58
CA ARG A 631 17.54 -15.52 -19.51
C ARG A 631 18.55 -15.66 -20.66
N VAL A 632 19.70 -16.28 -20.39
CA VAL A 632 20.76 -16.48 -21.40
C VAL A 632 20.48 -17.69 -22.31
N LEU A 633 19.80 -18.73 -21.82
CA LEU A 633 19.56 -19.97 -22.58
C LEU A 633 18.24 -19.98 -23.39
N ASN A 634 17.47 -18.88 -23.39
CA ASN A 634 16.18 -18.77 -24.09
C ASN A 634 15.23 -19.97 -23.86
N ILE A 635 15.31 -20.62 -22.69
CA ILE A 635 14.36 -21.67 -22.29
C ILE A 635 13.12 -20.98 -21.72
N THR A 636 12.35 -20.33 -22.58
CA THR A 636 11.02 -19.81 -22.27
C THR A 636 9.98 -20.55 -23.10
N LYS A 637 9.54 -21.70 -22.60
CA LYS A 637 8.20 -22.22 -22.84
C LYS A 637 7.56 -22.65 -21.53
N LEU A 638 7.28 -21.63 -20.72
CA LEU A 638 6.12 -21.55 -19.85
C LEU A 638 5.84 -20.04 -19.77
N ASP A 639 4.96 -19.58 -20.65
CA ASP A 639 4.49 -18.19 -20.70
C ASP A 639 3.96 -17.77 -19.32
N LYS A 640 4.83 -17.12 -18.54
CA LYS A 640 4.37 -16.20 -17.50
C LYS A 640 3.96 -14.93 -18.23
N GLU A 641 2.66 -14.68 -18.25
CA GLU A 641 2.04 -13.46 -18.78
C GLU A 641 2.86 -12.21 -18.39
N LYS A 642 3.40 -11.52 -19.40
CA LYS A 642 3.96 -10.18 -19.24
C LYS A 642 2.82 -9.23 -18.83
N ARG A 643 2.71 -8.95 -17.53
CA ARG A 643 1.93 -7.81 -17.01
C ARG A 643 2.70 -6.53 -17.29
N GLY A 644 2.56 -6.03 -18.51
CA GLY A 644 2.97 -4.67 -18.87
C GLY A 644 1.95 -3.66 -18.33
N ILE A 645 2.23 -3.11 -17.16
CA ILE A 645 1.75 -1.77 -16.82
C ILE A 645 2.46 -0.86 -17.80
N TYR A 646 1.82 -0.42 -18.89
CA TYR A 646 1.87 0.96 -19.40
C TYR A 646 0.89 1.21 -20.56
N ASN A 647 0.08 2.25 -20.33
CA ASN A 647 -0.57 3.17 -21.27
C ASN A 647 -1.92 2.76 -21.91
N VAL A 648 -3.00 3.41 -21.44
CA VAL A 648 -3.93 4.23 -22.26
C VAL A 648 -4.79 5.13 -21.35
N THR A 649 -4.23 6.26 -20.88
CA THR A 649 -5.03 7.45 -20.52
C THR A 649 -5.38 8.30 -21.76
N PHE A 650 -5.00 7.86 -22.96
CA PHE A 650 -5.25 8.56 -24.22
C PHE A 650 -6.28 7.86 -25.11
N ASN A 651 -7.50 7.66 -24.62
CA ASN A 651 -8.71 7.75 -25.44
C ASN A 651 -9.95 7.82 -24.54
N LYS A 652 -10.27 9.06 -24.13
CA LYS A 652 -11.37 9.44 -23.24
C LYS A 652 -12.62 8.58 -23.55
N LYS A 653 -13.02 7.75 -22.58
CA LYS A 653 -14.26 6.93 -22.48
C LYS A 653 -14.27 5.49 -23.05
N LYS A 654 -13.36 5.04 -23.92
CA LYS A 654 -13.46 3.67 -24.52
C LYS A 654 -12.54 2.61 -23.90
N ALA A 655 -11.30 2.98 -23.55
CA ALA A 655 -10.33 2.05 -22.95
C ALA A 655 -10.77 1.54 -21.55
N THR A 656 -11.55 2.34 -20.83
CA THR A 656 -12.10 1.98 -19.51
C THR A 656 -13.04 0.78 -19.58
N TYR A 657 -13.87 0.67 -20.62
CA TYR A 657 -14.83 -0.43 -20.76
C TYR A 657 -14.15 -1.76 -21.08
N ILE A 658 -13.16 -1.77 -21.98
CA ILE A 658 -12.43 -2.99 -22.35
C ILE A 658 -11.63 -3.55 -21.15
N LYS A 659 -11.02 -2.65 -20.37
CA LYS A 659 -10.31 -3.03 -19.14
C LYS A 659 -11.27 -3.60 -18.10
N GLN A 660 -12.44 -2.97 -17.94
CA GLN A 660 -13.48 -3.45 -17.03
C GLN A 660 -14.01 -4.83 -17.47
N ASP A 661 -14.34 -5.02 -18.75
CA ASP A 661 -14.79 -6.32 -19.28
C ASP A 661 -13.76 -7.44 -19.05
N LEU A 662 -12.46 -7.13 -19.13
CA LEU A 662 -11.37 -8.06 -18.80
C LEU A 662 -11.34 -8.39 -17.29
N ASP A 663 -11.42 -7.37 -16.44
CA ASP A 663 -11.39 -7.51 -14.98
C ASP A 663 -12.62 -8.29 -14.46
N ASP A 664 -13.78 -8.11 -15.08
CA ASP A 664 -15.03 -8.79 -14.72
C ASP A 664 -15.04 -10.26 -15.15
N VAL A 665 -14.50 -10.57 -16.33
CA VAL A 665 -14.29 -11.96 -16.80
C VAL A 665 -13.29 -12.69 -15.91
N ASP A 666 -12.15 -12.07 -15.58
CA ASP A 666 -11.14 -12.67 -14.71
C ASP A 666 -11.69 -12.89 -13.29
N SER A 667 -12.43 -11.92 -12.76
CA SER A 667 -13.10 -12.04 -11.46
C SER A 667 -14.12 -13.17 -11.43
N ALA A 668 -14.91 -13.35 -12.50
CA ALA A 668 -15.88 -14.43 -12.62
C ALA A 668 -15.20 -15.81 -12.68
N LEU A 669 -14.10 -15.95 -13.44
CA LEU A 669 -13.33 -17.18 -13.56
C LEU A 669 -12.64 -17.57 -12.24
N ILE A 670 -12.10 -16.59 -11.50
CA ILE A 670 -11.48 -16.81 -10.19
C ILE A 670 -12.52 -17.28 -9.16
N ARG A 671 -13.72 -16.68 -9.14
CA ARG A 671 -14.81 -17.10 -8.24
C ARG A 671 -15.32 -18.50 -8.59
N TYR A 672 -15.45 -18.82 -9.88
CA TYR A 672 -15.80 -20.15 -10.36
C TYR A 672 -14.81 -21.22 -9.89
N LYS A 673 -13.50 -20.95 -9.98
CA LYS A 673 -12.44 -21.87 -9.52
C LYS A 673 -12.46 -22.11 -8.00
N ARG A 674 -13.03 -21.19 -7.23
CA ARG A 674 -13.18 -21.29 -5.76
C ARG A 674 -14.47 -21.99 -5.32
N GLY A 675 -15.32 -22.42 -6.26
CA GLY A 675 -16.57 -23.13 -5.97
C GLY A 675 -17.70 -22.24 -5.44
N ASP A 676 -17.54 -20.92 -5.47
CA ASP A 676 -18.55 -19.97 -4.98
C ASP A 676 -19.58 -19.67 -6.08
N ARG A 677 -20.84 -20.05 -5.83
CA ARG A 677 -21.96 -19.94 -6.77
C ARG A 677 -22.93 -18.78 -6.45
N ARG A 678 -22.64 -17.89 -5.50
CA ARG A 678 -23.56 -16.79 -5.12
C ARG A 678 -23.27 -15.46 -5.84
N ASP A 679 -24.36 -14.83 -6.24
CA ASP A 679 -24.60 -13.42 -6.65
C ASP A 679 -23.67 -12.67 -7.63
N GLY A 680 -22.67 -13.32 -8.22
CA GLY A 680 -21.99 -12.81 -9.44
C GLY A 680 -21.74 -13.90 -10.50
N ALA A 681 -21.66 -15.16 -10.08
CA ALA A 681 -21.56 -16.31 -10.97
C ALA A 681 -22.93 -16.86 -11.42
N LYS A 682 -24.05 -16.23 -11.02
CA LYS A 682 -25.41 -16.73 -11.29
C LYS A 682 -25.84 -16.69 -12.77
N HIS A 683 -25.05 -16.10 -13.67
CA HIS A 683 -25.38 -16.09 -15.09
C HIS A 683 -24.23 -16.33 -16.06
N ILE A 684 -23.15 -16.99 -15.64
CA ILE A 684 -22.51 -17.92 -16.59
C ILE A 684 -23.51 -19.07 -16.75
N LYS A 685 -24.55 -18.84 -17.56
CA LYS A 685 -25.63 -19.80 -17.83
C LYS A 685 -25.09 -20.85 -18.81
N ILE A 686 -23.96 -21.46 -18.48
CA ILE A 686 -23.40 -22.55 -19.25
C ILE A 686 -24.20 -23.78 -18.85
N ARG A 687 -25.15 -24.17 -19.69
CA ARG A 687 -26.05 -25.30 -19.44
C ARG A 687 -25.33 -26.65 -19.34
N HIS A 688 -24.02 -26.74 -19.64
CA HIS A 688 -23.32 -28.03 -19.78
C HIS A 688 -21.87 -28.04 -19.24
N LEU A 689 -21.60 -27.49 -18.05
CA LEU A 689 -20.27 -27.59 -17.41
C LEU A 689 -20.12 -28.77 -16.43
N THR A 690 -21.23 -29.35 -15.98
CA THR A 690 -21.22 -30.30 -14.85
C THR A 690 -21.23 -31.76 -15.27
N ASP A 691 -21.55 -32.06 -16.52
CA ASP A 691 -21.70 -33.44 -17.01
C ASP A 691 -20.90 -33.60 -18.32
N LYS A 692 -19.78 -34.33 -18.23
CA LYS A 692 -18.83 -34.53 -19.34
C LYS A 692 -19.43 -35.37 -20.47
N ASP A 693 -20.53 -36.07 -20.19
CA ASP A 693 -21.16 -37.03 -21.09
C ASP A 693 -22.37 -36.43 -21.84
N GLN A 694 -22.73 -35.16 -21.59
CA GLN A 694 -23.79 -34.48 -22.32
C GLN A 694 -23.32 -33.88 -23.66
N GLU A 695 -24.15 -34.07 -24.68
CA GLU A 695 -24.03 -33.41 -25.99
C GLU A 695 -24.09 -31.89 -25.79
N GLY A 696 -22.93 -31.22 -25.88
CA GLY A 696 -22.80 -29.80 -25.57
C GLY A 696 -21.67 -29.39 -24.63
N TYR A 697 -20.99 -30.34 -23.99
CA TYR A 697 -19.99 -30.03 -22.97
C TYR A 697 -18.91 -29.02 -23.42
N VAL A 698 -18.73 -27.97 -22.62
CA VAL A 698 -17.64 -26.99 -22.74
C VAL A 698 -16.55 -27.36 -21.74
N THR A 699 -15.33 -27.52 -22.21
CA THR A 699 -14.19 -27.92 -21.38
C THR A 699 -13.73 -26.78 -20.46
N ASN A 700 -13.10 -27.14 -19.33
CA ASN A 700 -12.50 -26.15 -18.44
C ASN A 700 -11.41 -25.33 -19.14
N ASP A 701 -10.67 -25.93 -20.06
CA ASP A 701 -9.65 -25.23 -20.84
C ASP A 701 -10.26 -24.20 -21.78
N GLU A 702 -11.37 -24.51 -22.45
CA GLU A 702 -12.10 -23.54 -23.28
C GLU A 702 -12.62 -22.36 -22.45
N LEU A 703 -13.09 -22.60 -21.22
CA LEU A 703 -13.56 -21.57 -20.30
C LEU A 703 -12.41 -20.70 -19.75
N LEU A 704 -11.29 -21.32 -19.36
CA LEU A 704 -10.11 -20.62 -18.84
C LEU A 704 -9.41 -19.78 -19.92
N ASN A 705 -9.60 -20.13 -21.20
CA ASN A 705 -9.05 -19.39 -22.33
C ASN A 705 -9.93 -18.21 -22.80
N VAL A 706 -11.09 -17.95 -22.18
CA VAL A 706 -11.99 -16.85 -22.59
C VAL A 706 -11.28 -15.49 -22.58
N GLY A 707 -10.49 -15.20 -21.55
CA GLY A 707 -9.71 -13.94 -21.49
C GLY A 707 -8.70 -13.81 -22.63
N LYS A 708 -8.06 -14.91 -23.03
CA LYS A 708 -7.14 -14.97 -24.18
C LYS A 708 -7.88 -14.72 -25.49
N ASN A 709 -8.99 -15.43 -25.72
CA ASN A 709 -9.78 -15.31 -26.95
C ASN A 709 -10.38 -13.90 -27.10
N MET A 710 -10.76 -13.27 -25.99
CA MET A 710 -11.22 -11.88 -25.97
C MET A 710 -10.13 -10.90 -26.38
N ARG A 711 -8.89 -11.10 -25.90
CA ARG A 711 -7.73 -10.30 -26.31
C ARG A 711 -7.37 -10.49 -27.78
N GLU A 712 -7.47 -11.71 -28.30
CA GLU A 712 -7.26 -12.01 -29.73
C GLU A 712 -8.34 -11.34 -30.61
N PHE A 713 -9.60 -11.40 -30.19
CA PHE A 713 -10.69 -10.67 -30.86
C PHE A 713 -10.40 -9.17 -30.90
N LEU A 714 -10.01 -8.57 -29.77
CA LEU A 714 -9.71 -7.15 -29.67
C LEU A 714 -8.44 -6.75 -30.43
N ALA A 715 -7.45 -7.63 -30.52
CA ALA A 715 -6.25 -7.39 -31.34
C ALA A 715 -6.62 -7.20 -32.81
N LYS A 716 -7.60 -7.99 -33.29
CA LYS A 716 -8.08 -8.00 -34.68
C LYS A 716 -9.11 -6.90 -34.98
N TYR A 717 -10.10 -6.70 -34.11
CA TYR A 717 -11.24 -5.81 -34.37
C TYR A 717 -11.21 -4.48 -33.60
N LYS A 718 -10.21 -4.28 -32.72
CA LYS A 718 -9.96 -3.09 -31.87
C LYS A 718 -11.04 -2.74 -30.85
N GLU A 719 -12.31 -2.98 -31.13
CA GLU A 719 -13.46 -2.73 -30.25
C GLU A 719 -14.41 -3.95 -30.21
N PRO A 720 -15.15 -4.18 -29.11
CA PRO A 720 -16.20 -5.21 -29.05
C PRO A 720 -17.34 -4.89 -30.03
N PHE A 721 -18.03 -5.93 -30.51
CA PHE A 721 -19.25 -5.72 -31.27
C PHE A 721 -20.38 -5.33 -30.31
N ILE A 722 -21.02 -4.18 -30.55
CA ILE A 722 -22.19 -3.76 -29.76
C ILE A 722 -23.45 -4.21 -30.49
N ASN A 723 -24.21 -5.11 -29.89
CA ASN A 723 -25.45 -5.57 -30.50
C ASN A 723 -26.62 -4.60 -30.29
N LYS A 724 -27.77 -4.89 -30.92
CA LYS A 724 -29.01 -4.07 -30.79
C LYS A 724 -29.53 -3.95 -29.35
N ARG A 725 -29.07 -4.79 -28.43
CA ARG A 725 -29.40 -4.75 -26.99
C ARG A 725 -28.38 -3.98 -26.17
N ASN A 726 -27.44 -3.29 -26.83
CA ASN A 726 -26.37 -2.52 -26.19
C ASN A 726 -25.43 -3.38 -25.33
N ALA A 727 -25.36 -4.68 -25.63
CA ALA A 727 -24.44 -5.61 -24.99
C ALA A 727 -23.12 -5.67 -25.77
N ARG A 728 -22.01 -5.82 -25.05
CA ARG A 728 -20.67 -5.97 -25.63
C ARG A 728 -20.45 -7.45 -25.94
N ILE A 729 -20.21 -7.76 -27.21
CA ILE A 729 -20.09 -9.12 -27.73
C ILE A 729 -18.68 -9.37 -28.26
N TYR A 730 -18.15 -10.53 -27.87
CA TYR A 730 -16.90 -11.08 -28.37
C TYR A 730 -17.17 -12.47 -28.94
N GLU A 731 -16.75 -12.70 -30.19
CA GLU A 731 -17.09 -13.91 -30.94
C GLU A 731 -15.89 -14.48 -31.64
N TRP A 732 -15.69 -15.79 -31.57
CA TRP A 732 -14.59 -16.47 -32.25
C TRP A 732 -14.99 -17.88 -32.65
N GLU A 733 -14.24 -18.44 -33.59
CA GLU A 733 -14.32 -19.84 -34.01
C GLU A 733 -13.00 -20.52 -33.64
N ASP A 734 -13.05 -21.70 -33.04
CA ASP A 734 -11.83 -22.46 -32.75
C ASP A 734 -11.32 -23.20 -34.01
N LYS A 735 -10.14 -23.82 -33.88
CA LYS A 735 -9.51 -24.63 -34.93
C LYS A 735 -10.33 -25.86 -35.38
N ASN A 736 -11.36 -26.24 -34.61
CA ASN A 736 -12.23 -27.38 -34.89
C ASN A 736 -13.57 -26.93 -35.51
N GLY A 737 -13.72 -25.64 -35.84
CA GLY A 737 -14.93 -25.09 -36.45
C GLY A 737 -16.07 -24.82 -35.47
N VAL A 738 -15.78 -24.77 -34.16
CA VAL A 738 -16.77 -24.52 -33.11
C VAL A 738 -16.80 -23.05 -32.76
N ARG A 739 -17.99 -22.45 -32.83
CA ARG A 739 -18.19 -21.03 -32.56
C ARG A 739 -18.51 -20.77 -31.11
N PHE A 740 -17.98 -19.67 -30.61
CA PHE A 740 -18.16 -19.20 -29.25
C PHE A 740 -18.60 -17.75 -29.24
N ARG A 741 -19.45 -17.39 -28.28
CA ARG A 741 -19.91 -16.03 -28.02
C ARG A 741 -19.84 -15.72 -26.54
N LEU A 742 -19.13 -14.65 -26.20
CA LEU A 742 -19.16 -14.04 -24.88
C LEU A 742 -19.98 -12.75 -24.95
N VAL A 743 -20.94 -12.60 -24.04
CA VAL A 743 -21.80 -11.42 -23.92
C VAL A 743 -21.59 -10.80 -22.55
N VAL A 744 -21.16 -9.54 -22.53
CA VAL A 744 -21.02 -8.73 -21.31
C VAL A 744 -22.11 -7.64 -21.31
N SER A 745 -22.92 -7.60 -20.26
CA SER A 745 -24.08 -6.69 -20.18
C SER A 745 -24.30 -6.09 -18.79
N ASN A 746 -24.83 -4.87 -18.77
CA ASN A 746 -24.99 -4.05 -17.56
C ASN A 746 -26.41 -4.15 -16.93
N LYS A 747 -27.23 -5.16 -17.26
CA LYS A 747 -28.64 -5.24 -16.81
C LYS A 747 -29.07 -6.67 -16.43
N THR A 748 -29.80 -6.80 -15.32
CA THR A 748 -30.60 -7.98 -14.97
C THR A 748 -31.78 -8.13 -15.94
N ALA A 749 -32.09 -9.36 -16.38
CA ALA A 749 -33.17 -9.62 -17.33
C ALA A 749 -34.53 -9.10 -16.81
N GLY A 750 -35.10 -8.04 -17.40
CA GLY A 750 -36.49 -7.63 -17.13
C GLY A 750 -36.93 -6.17 -17.27
N THR A 751 -36.13 -5.20 -17.74
CA THR A 751 -36.59 -3.79 -17.85
C THR A 751 -36.40 -3.13 -19.23
N SER A 752 -37.35 -2.26 -19.58
CA SER A 752 -37.59 -1.63 -20.89
C SER A 752 -36.49 -0.66 -21.37
N TYR A 753 -36.50 -0.44 -22.69
CA TYR A 753 -35.46 0.19 -23.50
C TYR A 753 -35.44 1.73 -23.41
N THR A 754 -34.25 2.33 -23.32
CA THR A 754 -34.02 3.79 -23.44
C THR A 754 -32.88 4.05 -24.43
N THR A 755 -32.95 5.16 -25.17
CA THR A 755 -32.09 5.56 -26.31
C THR A 755 -30.71 6.14 -25.94
N GLU A 756 -30.28 6.07 -24.67
CA GLU A 756 -28.94 6.53 -24.26
C GLU A 756 -27.88 5.41 -24.32
N LEU A 757 -26.66 5.74 -24.76
CA LEU A 757 -25.47 4.88 -24.67
C LEU A 757 -25.31 4.35 -23.22
N PRO A 758 -24.89 3.09 -23.04
CA PRO A 758 -24.98 2.43 -21.75
C PRO A 758 -23.91 2.99 -20.78
N ARG A 759 -24.32 3.35 -19.57
CA ARG A 759 -23.43 3.78 -18.49
C ARG A 759 -22.70 2.57 -17.86
N PRO A 760 -21.50 2.73 -17.28
CA PRO A 760 -20.78 1.65 -16.59
C PRO A 760 -21.64 1.04 -15.46
N ALA A 761 -21.65 -0.29 -15.31
CA ALA A 761 -22.39 -0.98 -14.26
C ALA A 761 -21.75 -0.71 -12.89
N VAL A 762 -22.58 -0.45 -11.87
CA VAL A 762 -22.14 -0.19 -10.48
C VAL A 762 -22.40 -1.38 -9.56
N SER A 763 -23.15 -2.40 -10.01
CA SER A 763 -23.39 -3.63 -9.25
C SER A 763 -24.09 -4.68 -10.12
N ASP A 764 -23.60 -5.92 -10.04
CA ASP A 764 -24.15 -7.18 -10.58
C ASP A 764 -24.15 -7.36 -12.11
N GLU A 765 -23.03 -7.85 -12.63
CA GLU A 765 -22.84 -8.10 -14.07
C GLU A 765 -23.32 -9.49 -14.53
N ILE A 766 -24.05 -9.52 -15.64
CA ILE A 766 -24.40 -10.75 -16.36
C ILE A 766 -23.36 -10.96 -17.46
N ILE A 767 -22.49 -11.96 -17.26
CA ILE A 767 -21.56 -12.47 -18.27
C ILE A 767 -22.08 -13.81 -18.78
N THR A 768 -22.54 -13.87 -20.03
CA THR A 768 -23.07 -15.11 -20.63
C THR A 768 -22.14 -15.65 -21.71
N PHE A 769 -21.82 -16.93 -21.62
CA PHE A 769 -20.95 -17.64 -22.57
C PHE A 769 -21.73 -18.72 -23.32
N TYR A 770 -21.68 -18.67 -24.65
CA TYR A 770 -22.33 -19.60 -25.57
C TYR A 770 -21.30 -20.33 -26.43
N SER A 771 -21.65 -21.54 -26.86
CA SER A 771 -20.93 -22.35 -27.83
C SER A 771 -21.94 -22.98 -28.80
N ASP A 772 -21.53 -23.23 -30.04
CA ASP A 772 -22.30 -24.03 -31.02
C ASP A 772 -22.81 -25.35 -30.43
N ARG A 773 -22.05 -25.93 -29.51
CA ARG A 773 -22.39 -27.21 -28.87
C ARG A 773 -23.59 -27.08 -27.90
N ASN A 774 -23.93 -25.87 -27.44
CA ASN A 774 -24.96 -25.61 -26.42
C ASN A 774 -26.32 -25.19 -27.00
N LEU A 775 -26.51 -25.26 -28.32
CA LEU A 775 -27.71 -24.78 -29.01
C LEU A 775 -28.26 -25.88 -29.93
N ASN A 776 -29.59 -25.98 -30.04
CA ASN A 776 -30.26 -26.96 -30.92
C ASN A 776 -29.98 -26.72 -32.42
N GLU A 777 -29.48 -25.54 -32.77
CA GLU A 777 -29.11 -25.14 -34.13
C GLU A 777 -27.74 -24.44 -34.10
N LYS A 778 -26.99 -24.56 -35.21
CA LYS A 778 -25.66 -23.97 -35.36
C LYS A 778 -25.71 -22.45 -35.17
N MET A 779 -24.89 -21.91 -34.27
CA MET A 779 -24.86 -20.50 -33.93
C MET A 779 -24.37 -19.67 -35.12
N THR A 780 -25.10 -18.61 -35.45
CA THR A 780 -24.66 -17.57 -36.37
C THR A 780 -24.04 -16.41 -35.60
N PHE A 781 -22.90 -15.89 -36.05
CA PHE A 781 -22.26 -14.76 -35.38
C PHE A 781 -23.16 -13.52 -35.41
N GLU A 782 -23.25 -12.78 -34.31
CA GLU A 782 -24.00 -11.54 -34.25
C GLU A 782 -23.21 -10.40 -34.90
N ASN A 783 -21.88 -10.45 -34.90
CA ASN A 783 -21.03 -9.49 -35.59
C ASN A 783 -21.14 -9.65 -37.13
N PRO A 784 -21.66 -8.64 -37.87
CA PRO A 784 -21.82 -8.71 -39.33
C PRO A 784 -20.50 -8.93 -40.08
N ILE A 785 -19.39 -8.39 -39.54
CA ILE A 785 -18.05 -8.55 -40.12
C ILE A 785 -17.64 -10.03 -40.12
N LEU A 786 -18.01 -10.78 -39.08
CA LEU A 786 -17.74 -12.22 -38.99
C LEU A 786 -18.70 -13.05 -39.86
N ARG A 787 -19.82 -12.49 -40.33
CA ARG A 787 -20.74 -13.13 -41.27
C ARG A 787 -20.36 -12.93 -42.74
N GLY A 788 -19.40 -12.07 -43.04
CA GLY A 788 -19.03 -11.71 -44.42
C GLY A 788 -19.99 -10.73 -45.07
N GLU A 789 -20.89 -10.11 -44.30
CA GLU A 789 -21.73 -9.00 -44.75
C GLU A 789 -20.89 -7.71 -44.68
N LYS A 790 -20.62 -7.09 -45.85
CA LYS A 790 -19.83 -5.85 -45.94
C LYS A 790 -20.61 -4.63 -45.48
#